data_AF-A0AAD9IZG0-F1
#
_entry.id   AF-A0AAD9IZG0-F1
#
_cell.length_a   1.000
_cell.length_b   1.000
_cell.length_c   1.000
_cell.angle_alpha   90.00
_cell.angle_beta   90.00
_cell.angle_gamma   90.00
#
_symmetry.space_group_name_H-M   'P 1'
#
loop_
_entity.id
_entity.type
_entity.pdbx_description
1 polymer ?
#
loop_
_entity_poly.entity_id
_entity_poly.type
_entity_poly.pdbx_seq_one_letter_code
_entity_poly.pdbx_strand_id
1 'polypeptide(L)'
;MAVGENELEVTGTGHSKPTTPTSEGGEGNVAESEADTIDPDKSSMDALGTDPQATDDSLGTDDDIEKAEKEPLAGPSGNNKKASAGYVSDDDVILDKSQDGDDKSDPLCTEDFESQVSEVPGQKKAWDVRCVVIGVLILLIMVAGAAAAVIAHRFKGPPLYDFQFGSMFADGMVLQRAPHRAVVWGYGPLLLKENTSVRLNITGNGMMREYWTHVKNTVGGHIWKFVLDEIEESGPFRIVATLEVESPHVISLNDVLFGDIWVCAGQFDMQFTLNQLYNTSEAESLPLLRVFGLTAYKSNVPRFDLRHIQIPWTSLSELDTAYQAYFPELCYLYGKRLQQKMGYPIGLVAMTFSDSIIEEWAPHHTLRDCGLSPRDSSSTVWHGMVYPMLNMAFYGAIWYQGELDAIHLTSMFNCTFIGFIDQWRNYSFRHTHGATDITFPIGIIQLPPNRTSEHYTYRSFTDIRWAQTANYGRMPNEVMKKMYLAATIDLPQNSTEIIDGQDPKPIIVDRLFRGIAYRQKNVTYQGPYPVGYRVKTSDSTLMLYLGHGNGHIDKKIDSGFEVCCSDNPANLCLASFTKTTYAPGREWLPAPIVKHTGTSVTISWRTCQGRHLVGVRYAWRDTPCEWQNCAIYDKFSKLPMLPYIKQRLHADGNKHPLVLEQINLF
;
A
#
# COMPACT_ATOMS: atom_id res chain seq x y z
N MET A 1 -20.72 33.22 3.07
CA MET A 1 -21.31 34.31 3.88
C MET A 1 -20.44 34.49 5.11
N ALA A 2 -20.24 35.73 5.58
CA ALA A 2 -19.41 36.04 6.75
C ALA A 2 -20.22 35.98 8.06
N VAL A 3 -19.58 36.39 9.17
CA VAL A 3 -20.00 36.36 10.61
C VAL A 3 -19.50 35.10 11.34
N GLY A 4 -18.80 35.20 12.47
CA GLY A 4 -18.26 36.38 13.14
C GLY A 4 -17.44 36.02 14.39
N GLU A 5 -16.44 36.83 14.72
CA GLU A 5 -15.65 36.69 15.96
C GLU A 5 -16.36 37.39 17.13
N ASN A 6 -16.19 36.87 18.35
CA ASN A 6 -16.64 37.52 19.58
C ASN A 6 -15.44 37.79 20.49
N GLU A 7 -15.24 39.05 20.85
CA GLU A 7 -14.26 39.47 21.85
C GLU A 7 -14.69 39.10 23.28
N LEU A 8 -13.71 39.06 24.18
CA LEU A 8 -13.94 39.03 25.63
C LEU A 8 -13.09 40.13 26.27
N GLU A 9 -13.75 41.19 26.71
CA GLU A 9 -13.13 42.27 27.49
C GLU A 9 -12.70 41.77 28.88
N VAL A 10 -11.52 42.19 29.34
CA VAL A 10 -11.20 42.26 30.78
C VAL A 10 -10.56 43.61 31.07
N THR A 11 -11.26 44.43 31.86
CA THR A 11 -10.81 45.75 32.32
C THR A 11 -9.77 45.66 33.44
N GLY A 12 -8.69 46.44 33.39
CA GLY A 12 -7.70 46.54 34.47
C GLY A 12 -6.81 47.78 34.38
N THR A 13 -7.02 48.74 35.29
CA THR A 13 -6.40 50.09 35.29
C THR A 13 -4.92 50.15 35.71
N GLY A 14 -4.13 51.06 35.14
CA GLY A 14 -2.82 51.47 35.69
C GLY A 14 -2.15 52.64 34.93
N HIS A 15 -1.71 53.68 35.65
CA HIS A 15 -1.10 54.90 35.06
C HIS A 15 0.37 54.71 34.60
N SER A 16 0.77 55.34 33.49
CA SER A 16 1.60 56.58 33.51
C SER A 16 2.18 56.96 32.13
N LYS A 17 2.22 58.26 31.84
CA LYS A 17 2.97 58.93 30.76
C LYS A 17 4.35 59.36 31.34
N PRO A 18 5.42 59.62 30.54
CA PRO A 18 5.42 60.83 29.72
C PRO A 18 6.31 60.87 28.43
N THR A 19 6.08 61.96 27.68
CA THR A 19 7.03 62.72 26.82
C THR A 19 7.67 62.10 25.58
N THR A 20 7.19 62.55 24.42
CA THR A 20 7.99 62.91 23.24
C THR A 20 8.94 64.09 23.53
N PRO A 21 9.91 64.35 22.62
CA PRO A 21 9.94 65.68 22.00
C PRO A 21 9.95 65.63 20.46
N THR A 22 9.52 66.75 19.87
CA THR A 22 9.32 67.02 18.44
C THR A 22 10.38 67.96 17.85
N SER A 23 10.69 67.79 16.56
CA SER A 23 11.01 68.85 15.56
C SER A 23 11.02 68.16 14.18
N GLU A 24 10.20 68.55 13.20
CA GLU A 24 10.30 69.77 12.36
C GLU A 24 11.62 69.83 11.56
N GLY A 25 11.63 69.98 10.23
CA GLY A 25 10.56 70.12 9.23
C GLY A 25 11.13 70.42 7.83
N GLY A 26 10.28 70.67 6.82
CA GLY A 26 10.67 71.09 5.45
C GLY A 26 10.81 69.93 4.45
N GLU A 27 9.77 69.56 3.69
CA GLU A 27 9.20 70.21 2.48
C GLU A 27 9.92 69.87 1.15
N GLY A 28 9.13 69.38 0.18
CA GLY A 28 9.61 68.96 -1.14
C GLY A 28 8.55 68.19 -1.95
N ASN A 29 7.47 68.86 -2.36
CA ASN A 29 6.41 68.30 -3.21
C ASN A 29 6.91 67.98 -4.64
N VAL A 30 6.33 66.96 -5.29
CA VAL A 30 5.71 67.01 -6.64
C VAL A 30 4.92 65.70 -6.92
N ALA A 31 3.67 65.84 -7.38
CA ALA A 31 2.78 64.95 -8.18
C ALA A 31 2.86 63.41 -7.97
N GLU A 32 1.80 62.75 -7.48
CA GLU A 32 0.52 62.41 -8.17
C GLU A 32 0.63 61.36 -9.29
N SER A 33 0.14 60.16 -8.98
CA SER A 33 -0.90 59.49 -9.79
C SER A 33 -1.56 58.33 -9.02
N GLU A 34 -2.90 58.35 -8.99
CA GLU A 34 -3.82 57.24 -8.67
C GLU A 34 -3.63 56.10 -9.73
N ALA A 35 -4.15 54.88 -9.71
CA ALA A 35 -5.00 54.03 -8.84
C ALA A 35 -4.62 52.55 -9.20
N ASP A 36 -5.19 51.44 -8.70
CA ASP A 36 -6.22 51.17 -7.68
C ASP A 36 -6.02 49.73 -7.13
N THR A 37 -6.84 49.28 -6.18
CA THR A 37 -6.93 47.89 -5.70
C THR A 37 -7.95 47.05 -6.48
N ILE A 38 -7.58 45.86 -7.00
CA ILE A 38 -8.55 44.80 -7.34
C ILE A 38 -8.05 43.38 -6.93
N ASP A 39 -8.98 42.70 -6.27
CA ASP A 39 -9.14 41.31 -5.86
C ASP A 39 -8.73 40.20 -6.87
N PRO A 40 -8.20 39.03 -6.46
CA PRO A 40 -7.97 37.89 -7.32
C PRO A 40 -8.89 36.69 -7.02
N ASP A 41 -10.01 36.55 -7.74
CA ASP A 41 -10.65 35.24 -7.94
C ASP A 41 -11.38 35.10 -9.29
N LYS A 42 -11.36 33.88 -9.85
CA LYS A 42 -12.04 33.37 -11.07
C LYS A 42 -11.71 33.92 -12.47
N SER A 43 -11.00 33.10 -13.25
CA SER A 43 -11.33 32.69 -14.64
C SER A 43 -10.24 31.72 -15.13
N SER A 44 -10.51 30.43 -15.38
CA SER A 44 -11.06 29.84 -16.61
C SER A 44 -10.18 30.01 -17.86
N MET A 45 -9.99 28.90 -18.58
CA MET A 45 -9.15 28.75 -19.78
C MET A 45 -9.60 29.66 -20.94
N ASP A 46 -8.67 30.08 -21.81
CA ASP A 46 -8.75 29.61 -23.20
C ASP A 46 -7.43 29.71 -23.99
N ALA A 47 -7.41 29.07 -25.17
CA ALA A 47 -6.22 28.60 -25.86
C ALA A 47 -5.49 29.59 -26.80
N LEU A 48 -4.17 29.36 -26.96
CA LEU A 48 -3.38 29.43 -28.20
C LEU A 48 -2.13 28.54 -27.98
N GLY A 49 -1.69 27.64 -28.86
CA GLY A 49 -2.19 27.32 -30.20
C GLY A 49 -1.07 26.96 -31.17
N THR A 50 -0.25 25.93 -30.88
CA THR A 50 0.72 25.36 -31.86
C THR A 50 0.80 23.84 -31.71
N ASP A 51 0.35 23.16 -32.75
CA ASP A 51 0.47 21.72 -33.00
C ASP A 51 1.94 21.30 -33.15
N PRO A 52 2.33 20.13 -32.63
CA PRO A 52 3.05 19.21 -33.50
C PRO A 52 2.47 17.80 -33.48
N GLN A 53 2.19 17.29 -34.68
CA GLN A 53 1.84 15.90 -34.97
C GLN A 53 2.80 14.94 -34.26
N ALA A 54 2.30 14.22 -33.25
CA ALA A 54 2.98 13.06 -32.70
C ALA A 54 2.89 11.92 -33.73
N THR A 55 4.03 11.57 -34.31
CA THR A 55 4.16 10.39 -35.17
C THR A 55 3.92 9.13 -34.33
N ASP A 56 2.91 8.37 -34.74
CA ASP A 56 2.61 7.03 -34.26
C ASP A 56 3.74 6.08 -34.67
N ASP A 57 4.66 5.77 -33.75
CA ASP A 57 5.58 4.63 -33.82
C ASP A 57 6.32 4.43 -32.47
N SER A 58 6.48 3.17 -32.06
CA SER A 58 7.19 2.70 -30.83
C SER A 58 6.54 2.94 -29.46
N LEU A 59 5.36 2.34 -29.23
CA LEU A 59 4.99 1.83 -27.91
C LEU A 59 5.17 0.31 -27.87
N GLY A 60 5.74 -0.22 -26.78
CA GLY A 60 6.02 -1.65 -26.61
C GLY A 60 4.74 -2.50 -26.61
N THR A 61 4.84 -3.71 -27.14
CA THR A 61 3.70 -4.61 -27.37
C THR A 61 3.07 -5.13 -26.07
N ASP A 62 1.74 -5.20 -26.06
CA ASP A 62 0.89 -5.68 -24.96
C ASP A 62 0.96 -7.23 -24.80
N ASP A 63 2.15 -7.82 -24.71
CA ASP A 63 2.39 -9.28 -24.71
C ASP A 63 1.66 -10.03 -23.57
N ASP A 64 1.44 -9.38 -22.42
CA ASP A 64 0.74 -9.96 -21.27
C ASP A 64 -0.81 -9.87 -21.42
N ILE A 65 -1.32 -9.05 -22.36
CA ILE A 65 -2.75 -9.04 -22.74
C ILE A 65 -2.99 -9.99 -23.92
N GLU A 66 -2.17 -9.95 -24.98
CA GLU A 66 -2.31 -10.85 -26.14
C GLU A 66 -2.21 -12.34 -25.78
N LYS A 67 -1.48 -12.70 -24.73
CA LYS A 67 -1.46 -14.08 -24.21
C LYS A 67 -2.72 -14.48 -23.45
N ALA A 68 -3.41 -13.53 -22.81
CA ALA A 68 -4.71 -13.78 -22.20
C ALA A 68 -5.84 -13.82 -23.24
N GLU A 69 -5.68 -13.17 -24.39
CA GLU A 69 -6.68 -13.09 -25.47
C GLU A 69 -6.83 -14.38 -26.31
N LYS A 70 -5.99 -15.40 -26.11
CA LYS A 70 -5.96 -16.62 -26.95
C LYS A 70 -6.50 -17.90 -26.29
N GLU A 71 -6.99 -17.84 -25.04
CA GLU A 71 -7.68 -18.98 -24.40
C GLU A 71 -9.12 -18.63 -23.96
N PRO A 72 -10.15 -19.33 -24.47
CA PRO A 72 -11.52 -19.16 -24.00
C PRO A 72 -11.72 -19.92 -22.67
N LEU A 73 -11.52 -19.24 -21.54
CA LEU A 73 -11.67 -19.84 -20.22
C LEU A 73 -13.12 -19.83 -19.72
N ALA A 74 -13.60 -21.01 -19.34
CA ALA A 74 -14.93 -21.23 -18.80
C ALA A 74 -15.08 -20.67 -17.37
N GLY A 75 -16.30 -20.23 -17.03
CA GLY A 75 -16.68 -19.81 -15.68
C GLY A 75 -16.57 -20.92 -14.62
N PRO A 76 -16.79 -20.60 -13.33
CA PRO A 76 -16.43 -21.46 -12.20
C PRO A 76 -17.24 -22.76 -12.18
N SER A 77 -16.62 -23.84 -12.65
CA SER A 77 -17.12 -25.21 -12.55
C SER A 77 -16.22 -26.03 -11.62
N GLY A 78 -16.69 -26.28 -10.40
CA GLY A 78 -15.97 -27.16 -9.49
C GLY A 78 -15.97 -28.61 -10.01
N ASN A 79 -14.80 -29.25 -10.01
CA ASN A 79 -14.74 -30.71 -10.15
C ASN A 79 -13.55 -31.30 -9.38
N ASN A 80 -13.87 -32.09 -8.36
CA ASN A 80 -12.97 -33.09 -7.84
C ASN A 80 -12.67 -34.13 -8.93
N LYS A 81 -11.39 -34.46 -9.16
CA LYS A 81 -11.00 -35.83 -9.51
C LYS A 81 -9.56 -36.13 -9.12
N LYS A 82 -9.38 -37.33 -8.55
CA LYS A 82 -8.12 -37.86 -8.03
C LYS A 82 -7.15 -38.24 -9.16
N ALA A 83 -5.86 -38.02 -8.93
CA ALA A 83 -4.80 -38.86 -9.49
C ALA A 83 -3.64 -38.98 -8.49
N SER A 84 -3.55 -40.17 -7.88
CA SER A 84 -2.34 -40.88 -7.41
C SER A 84 -1.04 -40.09 -7.20
N ALA A 85 -0.64 -39.94 -5.94
CA ALA A 85 0.76 -39.74 -5.57
C ALA A 85 1.47 -41.10 -5.52
N GLY A 86 2.59 -41.22 -6.23
CA GLY A 86 3.59 -42.26 -5.98
C GLY A 86 4.74 -41.64 -5.19
N TYR A 87 4.96 -42.11 -3.97
CA TYR A 87 6.17 -41.79 -3.20
C TYR A 87 7.13 -42.98 -3.30
N VAL A 88 8.39 -42.68 -3.57
CA VAL A 88 9.53 -43.58 -3.33
C VAL A 88 10.36 -42.97 -2.19
N SER A 89 10.93 -43.86 -1.40
CA SER A 89 11.58 -43.65 -0.11
C SER A 89 12.99 -43.05 -0.23
N ASP A 90 13.60 -42.67 0.91
CA ASP A 90 14.61 -43.54 1.54
C ASP A 90 15.03 -43.10 2.96
N ASP A 91 15.66 -44.05 3.66
CA ASP A 91 16.51 -43.96 4.86
C ASP A 91 15.89 -43.80 6.27
N ASP A 92 15.44 -44.95 6.79
CA ASP A 92 15.97 -45.64 7.99
C ASP A 92 16.68 -44.85 9.13
N VAL A 93 16.30 -45.16 10.38
CA VAL A 93 17.18 -45.87 11.35
C VAL A 93 16.36 -46.43 12.53
N ILE A 94 16.81 -47.58 13.05
CA ILE A 94 16.16 -48.47 14.03
C ILE A 94 16.47 -48.06 15.49
N LEU A 95 15.55 -48.27 16.45
CA LEU A 95 15.80 -49.04 17.72
C LEU A 95 14.62 -49.09 18.75
N ASP A 96 14.16 -50.33 18.98
CA ASP A 96 13.78 -51.04 20.23
C ASP A 96 12.63 -50.64 21.21
N LYS A 97 11.68 -51.60 21.33
CA LYS A 97 10.90 -52.13 22.48
C LYS A 97 10.60 -51.31 23.76
N SER A 98 9.32 -51.27 24.13
CA SER A 98 8.70 -51.91 25.34
C SER A 98 7.16 -51.74 25.31
N GLN A 99 6.34 -52.81 25.31
CA GLN A 99 5.73 -53.44 26.50
C GLN A 99 5.03 -52.47 27.49
N ASP A 100 3.69 -52.41 27.48
CA ASP A 100 2.80 -52.99 28.51
C ASP A 100 1.33 -52.50 28.39
N GLY A 101 0.38 -53.25 28.98
CA GLY A 101 -0.82 -52.65 29.60
C GLY A 101 -2.20 -52.74 28.89
N ASP A 102 -2.88 -53.86 29.10
CA ASP A 102 -4.27 -53.94 29.60
C ASP A 102 -5.48 -53.24 28.91
N ASP A 103 -6.35 -54.10 28.35
CA ASP A 103 -7.71 -54.40 28.87
C ASP A 103 -8.98 -53.90 28.13
N LYS A 104 -9.83 -54.89 27.81
CA LYS A 104 -11.29 -54.89 27.48
C LYS A 104 -11.88 -54.02 26.36
N SER A 105 -12.32 -54.73 25.31
CA SER A 105 -13.45 -54.36 24.43
C SER A 105 -14.70 -55.23 24.72
N ASP A 106 -15.88 -54.61 24.72
CA ASP A 106 -17.28 -55.09 24.53
C ASP A 106 -17.68 -56.57 24.69
N PRO A 107 -18.90 -56.81 25.24
CA PRO A 107 -19.68 -57.99 24.88
C PRO A 107 -21.19 -57.75 24.63
N LEU A 108 -21.82 -58.80 24.04
CA LEU A 108 -23.26 -59.10 23.86
C LEU A 108 -23.87 -58.62 22.52
N CYS A 109 -24.40 -59.48 21.63
CA CYS A 109 -24.67 -60.94 21.66
C CYS A 109 -24.06 -61.60 20.38
N THR A 110 -23.40 -62.78 20.37
CA THR A 110 -23.87 -64.16 20.67
C THR A 110 -25.13 -64.57 19.88
N GLU A 111 -25.37 -65.79 19.37
CA GLU A 111 -24.81 -67.17 19.39
C GLU A 111 -25.33 -67.88 18.09
N ASP A 112 -24.78 -68.95 17.50
CA ASP A 112 -23.43 -69.55 17.47
C ASP A 112 -23.33 -70.61 16.32
N PHE A 113 -22.20 -71.29 16.09
CA PHE A 113 -22.10 -72.39 15.08
C PHE A 113 -20.96 -73.40 15.34
N GLU A 114 -21.29 -74.65 15.75
CA GLU A 114 -20.68 -75.90 15.22
C GLU A 114 -21.22 -77.19 15.91
N SER A 115 -21.77 -78.13 15.13
CA SER A 115 -21.69 -79.57 15.46
C SER A 115 -21.89 -80.47 14.22
N GLN A 116 -20.76 -80.87 13.62
CA GLN A 116 -20.46 -82.14 12.93
C GLN A 116 -21.59 -82.98 12.23
N VAL A 117 -21.45 -83.08 10.91
CA VAL A 117 -21.55 -84.31 10.06
C VAL A 117 -22.88 -85.11 9.96
N SER A 118 -23.51 -85.05 8.77
CA SER A 118 -23.91 -86.26 8.00
C SER A 118 -24.14 -85.93 6.52
N GLU A 119 -23.85 -86.88 5.62
CA GLU A 119 -23.94 -86.69 4.15
C GLU A 119 -25.36 -86.89 3.60
N VAL A 120 -25.84 -85.97 2.75
CA VAL A 120 -26.88 -86.24 1.72
C VAL A 120 -26.59 -85.38 0.47
N PRO A 121 -26.59 -85.95 -0.75
CA PRO A 121 -26.13 -85.22 -1.94
C PRO A 121 -27.23 -84.42 -2.68
N GLY A 122 -26.82 -83.24 -3.18
CA GLY A 122 -27.18 -82.74 -4.52
C GLY A 122 -28.65 -82.45 -4.85
N GLN A 123 -29.09 -81.21 -4.63
CA GLN A 123 -30.13 -80.58 -5.49
C GLN A 123 -29.67 -79.20 -5.99
N LYS A 124 -29.47 -79.08 -7.30
CA LYS A 124 -29.34 -77.78 -7.98
C LYS A 124 -30.69 -77.07 -7.94
N LYS A 125 -30.87 -76.10 -7.03
CA LYS A 125 -32.04 -75.21 -7.07
C LYS A 125 -31.94 -74.32 -8.32
N ALA A 126 -32.87 -74.53 -9.25
CA ALA A 126 -33.05 -73.60 -10.37
C ALA A 126 -33.49 -72.23 -9.81
N TRP A 127 -32.98 -71.15 -10.39
CA TRP A 127 -33.41 -69.80 -10.04
C TRP A 127 -34.88 -69.63 -10.41
N ASP A 128 -35.69 -69.13 -9.46
CA ASP A 128 -37.08 -68.79 -9.75
C ASP A 128 -37.10 -67.68 -10.82
N VAL A 129 -37.68 -68.00 -11.97
CA VAL A 129 -37.81 -67.09 -13.11
C VAL A 129 -38.55 -65.81 -12.70
N ARG A 130 -39.42 -65.86 -11.68
CA ARG A 130 -40.09 -64.68 -11.11
C ARG A 130 -39.10 -63.71 -10.48
N CYS A 131 -38.11 -64.20 -9.74
CA CYS A 131 -37.07 -63.35 -9.14
C CYS A 131 -36.18 -62.72 -10.22
N VAL A 132 -35.87 -63.45 -11.30
CA VAL A 132 -35.11 -62.91 -12.44
C VAL A 132 -35.92 -61.83 -13.17
N VAL A 133 -37.20 -62.05 -13.43
CA VAL A 133 -38.09 -61.07 -14.07
C VAL A 133 -38.28 -59.82 -13.21
N ILE A 134 -38.46 -59.98 -11.90
CA ILE A 134 -38.54 -58.84 -10.95
C ILE A 134 -37.22 -58.06 -10.94
N GLY A 135 -36.07 -58.75 -10.88
CA GLY A 135 -34.75 -58.11 -10.95
C GLY A 135 -34.53 -57.31 -12.24
N VAL A 136 -34.94 -57.86 -13.39
CA VAL A 136 -34.89 -57.17 -14.68
C VAL A 136 -35.85 -55.98 -14.72
N LEU A 137 -37.05 -56.09 -14.15
CA LEU A 137 -37.99 -54.95 -14.06
C LEU A 137 -37.43 -53.81 -13.21
N ILE A 138 -36.86 -54.12 -12.04
CA ILE A 138 -36.23 -53.13 -11.16
C ILE A 138 -35.04 -52.48 -11.87
N LEU A 139 -34.22 -53.26 -12.57
CA LEU A 139 -33.09 -52.73 -13.36
C LEU A 139 -33.58 -51.77 -14.47
N LEU A 140 -34.64 -52.13 -15.21
CA LEU A 140 -35.24 -51.29 -16.23
C LEU A 140 -35.83 -50.00 -15.66
N ILE A 141 -36.48 -50.05 -14.49
CA ILE A 141 -36.98 -48.86 -13.78
C ILE A 141 -35.82 -47.97 -13.33
N MET A 142 -34.72 -48.53 -12.80
CA MET A 142 -33.55 -47.75 -12.42
C MET A 142 -32.84 -47.14 -13.63
N VAL A 143 -32.73 -47.85 -14.75
CA VAL A 143 -32.16 -47.32 -16.01
C VAL A 143 -33.05 -46.24 -16.61
N ALA A 144 -34.38 -46.40 -16.58
CA ALA A 144 -35.32 -45.36 -17.02
C ALA A 144 -35.27 -44.13 -16.11
N GLY A 145 -35.16 -44.31 -14.78
CA GLY A 145 -34.97 -43.22 -13.82
C GLY A 145 -33.65 -42.48 -14.00
N ALA A 146 -32.55 -43.21 -14.25
CA ALA A 146 -31.25 -42.62 -14.56
C ALA A 146 -31.25 -41.88 -15.90
N ALA A 147 -31.88 -42.43 -16.94
CA ALA A 147 -32.06 -41.76 -18.22
C ALA A 147 -32.92 -40.49 -18.07
N ALA A 148 -34.03 -40.55 -17.33
CA ALA A 148 -34.86 -39.39 -17.01
C ALA A 148 -34.09 -38.34 -16.20
N ALA A 149 -33.21 -38.73 -15.27
CA ALA A 149 -32.34 -37.82 -14.53
C ALA A 149 -31.27 -37.16 -15.42
N VAL A 150 -30.66 -37.91 -16.35
CA VAL A 150 -29.70 -37.36 -17.32
C VAL A 150 -30.39 -36.42 -18.32
N ILE A 151 -31.60 -36.77 -18.76
CA ILE A 151 -32.45 -35.90 -19.60
C ILE A 151 -32.84 -34.64 -18.83
N ALA A 152 -33.33 -34.76 -17.59
CA ALA A 152 -33.63 -33.61 -16.72
C ALA A 152 -32.39 -32.76 -16.41
N HIS A 153 -31.20 -33.35 -16.35
CA HIS A 153 -29.94 -32.60 -16.19
C HIS A 153 -29.53 -31.86 -17.48
N ARG A 154 -29.86 -32.40 -18.68
CA ARG A 154 -29.71 -31.71 -19.97
C ARG A 154 -30.83 -30.69 -20.27
N PHE A 155 -31.99 -30.82 -19.64
CA PHE A 155 -33.13 -29.90 -19.76
C PHE A 155 -33.28 -28.95 -18.57
N LYS A 156 -32.34 -28.95 -17.62
CA LYS A 156 -32.02 -27.72 -16.90
C LYS A 156 -31.50 -26.72 -17.94
N GLY A 157 -32.36 -25.76 -18.29
CA GLY A 157 -31.95 -24.57 -19.02
C GLY A 157 -30.79 -23.86 -18.33
N PRO A 158 -30.14 -22.90 -19.01
CA PRO A 158 -28.93 -22.26 -18.51
C PRO A 158 -29.13 -21.72 -17.08
N PRO A 159 -28.17 -21.97 -16.16
CA PRO A 159 -28.20 -21.38 -14.82
C PRO A 159 -28.31 -19.85 -14.87
N LEU A 160 -29.04 -19.34 -13.88
CA LEU A 160 -29.62 -18.01 -13.81
C LEU A 160 -28.65 -16.83 -13.98
N TYR A 161 -29.25 -15.71 -14.37
CA TYR A 161 -28.67 -14.39 -14.57
C TYR A 161 -28.04 -13.78 -13.28
N ASP A 162 -26.72 -13.93 -13.08
CA ASP A 162 -25.98 -13.12 -12.09
C ASP A 162 -25.71 -11.70 -12.65
N PHE A 163 -26.75 -10.88 -12.63
CA PHE A 163 -26.62 -9.43 -12.71
C PHE A 163 -26.30 -8.91 -11.30
N GLN A 164 -25.04 -8.53 -11.07
CA GLN A 164 -24.51 -8.18 -9.75
C GLN A 164 -23.49 -7.04 -9.83
N PHE A 165 -23.25 -6.35 -8.71
CA PHE A 165 -22.09 -5.46 -8.57
C PHE A 165 -20.79 -6.29 -8.51
N GLY A 166 -19.64 -5.67 -8.77
CA GLY A 166 -18.34 -6.29 -8.43
C GLY A 166 -18.21 -6.49 -6.90
N SER A 167 -17.42 -7.45 -6.46
CA SER A 167 -17.38 -7.90 -5.05
C SER A 167 -16.88 -6.83 -4.07
N MET A 168 -16.24 -5.77 -4.57
CA MET A 168 -15.79 -4.62 -3.76
C MET A 168 -16.91 -3.63 -3.36
N PHE A 169 -18.13 -3.77 -3.90
CA PHE A 169 -19.28 -2.93 -3.54
C PHE A 169 -20.20 -3.64 -2.54
N ALA A 170 -20.63 -2.94 -1.48
CA ALA A 170 -21.62 -3.43 -0.53
C ALA A 170 -22.42 -2.26 0.07
N ASP A 171 -23.49 -2.57 0.80
CA ASP A 171 -24.16 -1.60 1.67
C ASP A 171 -23.18 -1.02 2.69
N GLY A 172 -23.38 0.23 3.10
CA GLY A 172 -22.49 0.88 4.07
C GLY A 172 -21.12 1.30 3.49
N MET A 173 -20.90 1.28 2.17
CA MET A 173 -19.61 1.66 1.59
C MET A 173 -19.37 3.18 1.45
N VAL A 174 -18.15 3.54 1.04
CA VAL A 174 -17.79 4.89 0.59
C VAL A 174 -17.40 4.84 -0.90
N LEU A 175 -17.87 5.80 -1.69
CA LEU A 175 -17.44 6.07 -3.06
C LEU A 175 -16.64 7.38 -3.13
N GLN A 176 -15.74 7.51 -4.12
CA GLN A 176 -14.89 8.68 -4.26
C GLN A 176 -15.70 9.97 -4.56
N ARG A 177 -15.51 11.01 -3.73
CA ARG A 177 -16.13 12.34 -3.86
C ARG A 177 -15.42 13.27 -4.86
N ALA A 178 -16.15 14.32 -5.24
CA ALA A 178 -15.65 15.51 -5.94
C ALA A 178 -14.45 16.16 -5.22
N PRO A 179 -13.47 16.73 -5.95
CA PRO A 179 -13.45 16.93 -7.41
C PRO A 179 -13.01 15.70 -8.23
N HIS A 180 -12.79 14.56 -7.56
CA HIS A 180 -12.62 13.28 -8.25
C HIS A 180 -13.99 12.63 -8.52
N ARG A 181 -14.00 11.59 -9.34
CA ARG A 181 -15.23 10.88 -9.74
C ARG A 181 -15.23 9.48 -9.15
N ALA A 182 -16.42 8.91 -8.95
CA ALA A 182 -16.57 7.52 -8.58
C ALA A 182 -16.77 6.63 -9.82
N VAL A 183 -16.39 5.36 -9.70
CA VAL A 183 -16.65 4.33 -10.71
C VAL A 183 -17.48 3.23 -10.07
N VAL A 184 -18.60 2.89 -10.71
CA VAL A 184 -19.51 1.81 -10.28
C VAL A 184 -19.59 0.78 -11.39
N TRP A 185 -19.32 -0.48 -11.08
CA TRP A 185 -19.25 -1.55 -12.09
C TRP A 185 -19.76 -2.88 -11.54
N GLY A 186 -20.00 -3.81 -12.45
CA GLY A 186 -20.35 -5.17 -12.08
C GLY A 186 -20.52 -6.08 -13.28
N TYR A 187 -21.13 -7.24 -13.02
CA TYR A 187 -21.29 -8.32 -13.98
C TYR A 187 -22.66 -8.30 -14.62
N GLY A 188 -22.66 -8.57 -15.92
CA GLY A 188 -23.83 -8.87 -16.73
C GLY A 188 -23.92 -10.38 -17.00
N PRO A 189 -25.14 -10.94 -17.14
CA PRO A 189 -25.33 -12.33 -17.50
C PRO A 189 -24.73 -12.74 -18.86
N LEU A 190 -24.19 -13.97 -18.93
CA LEU A 190 -23.45 -14.50 -20.10
C LEU A 190 -24.28 -14.66 -21.38
N LEU A 191 -25.60 -14.79 -21.28
CA LEU A 191 -26.50 -15.06 -22.42
C LEU A 191 -27.27 -13.81 -22.89
N LEU A 192 -26.80 -12.62 -22.52
CA LEU A 192 -27.40 -11.38 -22.97
C LEU A 192 -27.21 -11.16 -24.47
N LYS A 193 -28.22 -10.52 -25.08
CA LYS A 193 -28.09 -9.93 -26.41
C LYS A 193 -27.02 -8.84 -26.36
N GLU A 194 -26.25 -8.71 -27.44
CA GLU A 194 -25.28 -7.63 -27.58
C GLU A 194 -25.94 -6.26 -27.32
N ASN A 195 -25.20 -5.38 -26.66
CA ASN A 195 -25.66 -4.03 -26.32
C ASN A 195 -26.95 -4.00 -25.46
N THR A 196 -27.13 -4.94 -24.54
CA THR A 196 -28.16 -4.84 -23.49
C THR A 196 -27.82 -3.67 -22.55
N SER A 197 -28.78 -2.76 -22.33
CA SER A 197 -28.59 -1.55 -21.52
C SER A 197 -28.72 -1.82 -20.02
N VAL A 198 -27.95 -1.07 -19.23
CA VAL A 198 -28.04 -1.00 -17.77
C VAL A 198 -28.25 0.46 -17.38
N ARG A 199 -29.23 0.72 -16.53
CA ARG A 199 -29.50 2.02 -15.92
C ARG A 199 -29.01 2.03 -14.47
N LEU A 200 -28.44 3.15 -14.02
CA LEU A 200 -28.06 3.39 -12.63
C LEU A 200 -28.80 4.63 -12.11
N ASN A 201 -29.52 4.48 -11.00
CA ASN A 201 -30.14 5.58 -10.27
C ASN A 201 -29.43 5.81 -8.94
N ILE A 202 -29.13 7.07 -8.61
CA ILE A 202 -28.57 7.48 -7.32
C ILE A 202 -29.53 8.46 -6.67
N THR A 203 -30.03 8.13 -5.48
CA THR A 203 -31.09 8.89 -4.80
C THR A 203 -30.78 9.07 -3.31
N GLY A 204 -30.97 10.28 -2.78
CA GLY A 204 -30.71 10.60 -1.37
C GLY A 204 -30.40 12.09 -1.18
N ASN A 205 -30.56 12.62 0.04
CA ASN A 205 -30.33 14.04 0.37
C ASN A 205 -30.93 15.08 -0.61
N GLY A 206 -32.06 14.77 -1.24
CA GLY A 206 -32.69 15.61 -2.26
C GLY A 206 -32.05 15.54 -3.66
N MET A 207 -30.93 14.85 -3.82
CA MET A 207 -30.32 14.53 -5.11
C MET A 207 -31.01 13.33 -5.77
N MET A 208 -31.19 13.42 -7.08
CA MET A 208 -31.58 12.35 -7.99
C MET A 208 -30.65 12.42 -9.21
N ARG A 209 -29.91 11.34 -9.52
CA ARG A 209 -29.10 11.21 -10.75
C ARG A 209 -29.45 9.90 -11.44
N GLU A 210 -29.54 9.92 -12.77
CA GLU A 210 -29.73 8.73 -13.61
C GLU A 210 -28.58 8.64 -14.62
N TYR A 211 -28.01 7.45 -14.81
CA TYR A 211 -26.95 7.16 -15.78
C TYR A 211 -27.30 5.92 -16.59
N TRP A 212 -26.76 5.84 -17.81
CA TRP A 212 -26.98 4.73 -18.74
C TRP A 212 -25.65 4.19 -19.28
N THR A 213 -25.53 2.86 -19.34
CA THR A 213 -24.40 2.15 -19.94
C THR A 213 -24.90 0.87 -20.62
N HIS A 214 -23.99 0.10 -21.21
CA HIS A 214 -24.31 -1.17 -21.85
C HIS A 214 -23.39 -2.28 -21.33
N VAL A 215 -23.90 -3.51 -21.25
CA VAL A 215 -23.07 -4.68 -20.96
C VAL A 215 -22.13 -4.94 -22.14
N LYS A 216 -20.84 -5.04 -21.86
CA LYS A 216 -19.77 -5.32 -22.83
C LYS A 216 -19.15 -6.68 -22.53
N ASN A 217 -18.92 -7.48 -23.57
CA ASN A 217 -18.09 -8.67 -23.46
C ASN A 217 -16.62 -8.26 -23.40
N THR A 218 -15.87 -8.79 -22.43
CA THR A 218 -14.44 -8.48 -22.18
C THR A 218 -13.71 -9.74 -21.72
N VAL A 219 -12.38 -9.70 -21.65
CA VAL A 219 -11.56 -10.80 -21.10
C VAL A 219 -11.97 -11.16 -19.66
N GLY A 220 -12.43 -10.17 -18.88
CA GLY A 220 -12.98 -10.36 -17.54
C GLY A 220 -14.42 -10.88 -17.48
N GLY A 221 -15.03 -11.20 -18.64
CA GLY A 221 -16.43 -11.59 -18.78
C GLY A 221 -17.33 -10.44 -19.24
N HIS A 222 -18.64 -10.65 -19.10
CA HIS A 222 -19.65 -9.65 -19.43
C HIS A 222 -19.73 -8.62 -18.31
N ILE A 223 -19.30 -7.38 -18.56
CA ILE A 223 -19.26 -6.32 -17.54
C ILE A 223 -20.06 -5.09 -17.95
N TRP A 224 -20.59 -4.39 -16.96
CA TRP A 224 -21.14 -3.04 -17.11
C TRP A 224 -20.36 -2.08 -16.20
N LYS A 225 -20.21 -0.83 -16.63
CA LYS A 225 -19.44 0.20 -15.89
C LYS A 225 -20.03 1.58 -16.12
N PHE A 226 -20.08 2.35 -15.05
CA PHE A 226 -20.40 3.77 -15.01
C PHE A 226 -19.21 4.53 -14.43
N VAL A 227 -18.85 5.64 -15.08
CA VAL A 227 -18.06 6.71 -14.47
C VAL A 227 -19.09 7.76 -14.06
N LEU A 228 -19.19 8.05 -12.78
CA LEU A 228 -20.17 9.00 -12.27
C LEU A 228 -19.71 10.44 -12.49
N ASP A 229 -20.65 11.38 -12.44
CA ASP A 229 -20.31 12.80 -12.34
C ASP A 229 -19.63 13.09 -10.99
N GLU A 230 -19.02 14.26 -10.87
CA GLU A 230 -18.49 14.76 -9.59
C GLU A 230 -19.67 14.99 -8.61
N ILE A 231 -19.61 14.36 -7.44
CA ILE A 231 -20.63 14.47 -6.38
C ILE A 231 -19.95 15.04 -5.12
N GLU A 232 -20.41 16.20 -4.67
CA GLU A 232 -19.88 16.92 -3.50
C GLU A 232 -20.59 16.51 -2.20
N GLU A 233 -21.88 16.17 -2.32
CA GLU A 233 -22.76 15.81 -1.21
C GLU A 233 -22.36 14.45 -0.63
N SER A 234 -22.16 14.39 0.69
CA SER A 234 -21.59 13.20 1.33
C SER A 234 -22.54 12.02 1.51
N GLY A 235 -23.85 12.17 1.27
CA GLY A 235 -24.86 11.11 1.45
C GLY A 235 -25.44 11.06 2.86
N PRO A 236 -26.11 9.95 3.25
CA PRO A 236 -26.18 8.68 2.52
C PRO A 236 -27.07 8.71 1.27
N PHE A 237 -26.71 7.87 0.30
CA PHE A 237 -27.49 7.60 -0.90
C PHE A 237 -27.87 6.13 -1.02
N ARG A 238 -28.91 5.89 -1.79
CA ARG A 238 -29.24 4.58 -2.35
C ARG A 238 -28.84 4.57 -3.82
N ILE A 239 -28.11 3.53 -4.22
CA ILE A 239 -27.71 3.30 -5.62
C ILE A 239 -28.48 2.07 -6.11
N VAL A 240 -29.17 2.19 -7.24
CA VAL A 240 -29.99 1.13 -7.84
C VAL A 240 -29.56 0.90 -9.28
N ALA A 241 -29.02 -0.28 -9.59
CA ALA A 241 -28.74 -0.68 -10.96
C ALA A 241 -29.90 -1.57 -11.49
N THR A 242 -30.33 -1.32 -12.72
CA THR A 242 -31.41 -2.03 -13.40
C THR A 242 -30.92 -2.52 -14.76
N LEU A 243 -31.00 -3.83 -14.99
CA LEU A 243 -30.75 -4.46 -16.28
C LEU A 243 -32.04 -4.41 -17.10
N GLU A 244 -32.00 -3.70 -18.23
CA GLU A 244 -33.20 -3.36 -19.01
C GLU A 244 -33.47 -4.47 -20.04
N VAL A 245 -34.20 -5.50 -19.57
CA VAL A 245 -34.68 -6.66 -20.35
C VAL A 245 -36.19 -6.84 -20.11
N GLU A 246 -36.84 -7.77 -20.82
CA GLU A 246 -38.31 -8.00 -20.77
C GLU A 246 -38.87 -8.14 -19.34
N SER A 247 -38.10 -8.76 -18.44
CA SER A 247 -38.34 -8.77 -17.00
C SER A 247 -37.14 -8.14 -16.29
N PRO A 248 -37.16 -6.83 -15.95
CA PRO A 248 -35.97 -6.14 -15.45
C PRO A 248 -35.40 -6.75 -14.17
N HIS A 249 -34.07 -6.95 -14.15
CA HIS A 249 -33.36 -7.37 -12.95
C HIS A 249 -32.84 -6.14 -12.21
N VAL A 250 -33.08 -6.05 -10.90
CA VAL A 250 -32.73 -4.89 -10.08
C VAL A 250 -31.85 -5.32 -8.91
N ILE A 251 -30.74 -4.61 -8.73
CA ILE A 251 -29.83 -4.73 -7.58
C ILE A 251 -29.62 -3.33 -6.98
N SER A 252 -29.35 -3.25 -5.67
CA SER A 252 -29.13 -1.96 -5.02
C SER A 252 -28.10 -2.03 -3.91
N LEU A 253 -27.39 -0.91 -3.72
CA LEU A 253 -26.58 -0.60 -2.56
C LEU A 253 -27.30 0.47 -1.73
N ASN A 254 -27.36 0.28 -0.41
CA ASN A 254 -27.95 1.21 0.53
C ASN A 254 -26.86 1.82 1.42
N ASP A 255 -27.15 2.99 2.02
CA ASP A 255 -26.21 3.71 2.88
C ASP A 255 -24.83 3.93 2.23
N VAL A 256 -24.81 4.45 1.00
CA VAL A 256 -23.57 4.78 0.30
C VAL A 256 -23.19 6.23 0.57
N LEU A 257 -22.00 6.47 1.13
CA LEU A 257 -21.45 7.82 1.30
C LEU A 257 -20.52 8.21 0.14
N PHE A 258 -20.36 9.51 -0.11
CA PHE A 258 -19.30 10.05 -0.95
C PHE A 258 -18.23 10.74 -0.09
N GLY A 259 -16.99 10.26 -0.23
CA GLY A 259 -15.85 10.60 0.62
C GLY A 259 -14.51 10.34 -0.09
N ASP A 260 -13.40 10.55 0.59
CA ASP A 260 -12.09 10.15 0.04
C ASP A 260 -11.76 8.71 0.41
N ILE A 261 -11.40 7.90 -0.59
CA ILE A 261 -10.96 6.52 -0.35
C ILE A 261 -9.43 6.47 -0.27
N TRP A 262 -8.92 5.85 0.79
CA TRP A 262 -7.51 5.65 1.05
C TRP A 262 -7.15 4.17 1.10
N VAL A 263 -6.17 3.76 0.29
CA VAL A 263 -5.67 2.39 0.25
C VAL A 263 -4.46 2.23 1.15
N CYS A 264 -4.55 1.33 2.12
CA CYS A 264 -3.48 0.99 3.05
C CYS A 264 -2.85 -0.34 2.62
N ALA A 265 -1.66 -0.29 2.04
CA ALA A 265 -1.02 -1.42 1.39
C ALA A 265 0.39 -1.72 1.94
N GLY A 266 0.83 -2.97 1.78
CA GLY A 266 2.13 -3.43 2.23
C GLY A 266 2.10 -4.78 2.96
N GLN A 267 3.10 -5.03 3.80
CA GLN A 267 3.33 -6.34 4.45
C GLN A 267 3.02 -6.32 5.95
N PHE A 268 3.71 -7.15 6.75
CA PHE A 268 3.41 -7.40 8.16
C PHE A 268 3.25 -6.15 9.02
N ASP A 269 4.15 -5.16 8.91
CA ASP A 269 4.05 -3.92 9.71
C ASP A 269 2.83 -3.04 9.31
N MET A 270 2.35 -3.11 8.06
CA MET A 270 1.04 -2.55 7.68
C MET A 270 -0.10 -3.43 8.18
N GLN A 271 0.05 -4.74 8.08
CA GLN A 271 -0.96 -5.70 8.51
C GLN A 271 -1.12 -5.72 10.03
N PHE A 272 -0.19 -5.17 10.81
CA PHE A 272 -0.22 -5.31 12.25
C PHE A 272 -1.51 -4.74 12.86
N THR A 273 -2.25 -5.63 13.51
CA THR A 273 -3.59 -5.36 14.02
C THR A 273 -3.56 -5.12 15.52
N LEU A 274 -4.67 -4.58 15.98
CA LEU A 274 -4.83 -4.15 17.36
C LEU A 274 -5.13 -5.32 18.28
N ASN A 275 -4.09 -5.85 18.91
CA ASN A 275 -4.32 -6.76 20.01
C ASN A 275 -4.84 -6.05 21.28
N GLN A 276 -4.78 -4.69 21.39
CA GLN A 276 -5.20 -3.92 22.59
C GLN A 276 -5.72 -2.45 22.42
N LEU A 277 -6.30 -1.97 21.29
CA LEU A 277 -6.77 -0.55 21.28
C LEU A 277 -8.10 -0.24 22.02
N TYR A 278 -8.90 -1.24 22.37
CA TYR A 278 -10.20 -1.02 23.00
C TYR A 278 -10.39 -1.86 24.27
N ASN A 279 -9.75 -1.40 25.35
CA ASN A 279 -10.25 -1.59 26.71
C ASN A 279 -10.84 -0.29 27.28
N THR A 280 -11.21 0.65 26.40
CA THR A 280 -11.80 1.94 26.74
C THR A 280 -13.29 1.94 26.38
N SER A 281 -14.12 2.28 27.38
CA SER A 281 -15.57 2.48 27.26
C SER A 281 -15.97 3.74 26.46
N GLU A 282 -15.09 4.20 25.58
CA GLU A 282 -15.14 5.48 24.86
C GLU A 282 -14.76 5.27 23.38
N ALA A 283 -15.41 4.31 22.73
CA ALA A 283 -15.43 4.24 21.27
C ALA A 283 -16.18 5.47 20.73
N GLU A 284 -15.43 6.54 20.45
CA GLU A 284 -15.93 7.74 19.77
C GLU A 284 -16.64 7.32 18.48
N SER A 285 -17.93 7.64 18.35
CA SER A 285 -18.72 7.25 17.19
C SER A 285 -18.26 8.01 15.96
N LEU A 286 -17.65 7.30 15.01
CA LEU A 286 -17.12 7.84 13.75
C LEU A 286 -17.87 7.25 12.54
N PRO A 287 -19.18 7.52 12.37
CA PRO A 287 -20.00 6.90 11.32
C PRO A 287 -19.60 7.30 9.88
N LEU A 288 -18.85 8.41 9.76
CA LEU A 288 -18.27 8.89 8.51
C LEU A 288 -16.92 8.24 8.17
N LEU A 289 -16.32 7.46 9.08
CA LEU A 289 -15.09 6.70 8.82
C LEU A 289 -15.46 5.22 8.68
N ARG A 290 -15.26 4.68 7.48
CA ARG A 290 -15.69 3.32 7.12
C ARG A 290 -14.54 2.49 6.61
N VAL A 291 -14.56 1.20 6.91
CA VAL A 291 -13.45 0.28 6.65
C VAL A 291 -13.87 -0.86 5.73
N PHE A 292 -12.93 -1.33 4.92
CA PHE A 292 -13.04 -2.48 4.03
C PHE A 292 -11.69 -3.21 4.00
N GLY A 293 -11.70 -4.54 3.97
CA GLY A 293 -10.48 -5.35 4.06
C GLY A 293 -10.49 -6.54 3.11
N LEU A 294 -9.48 -6.61 2.25
CA LEU A 294 -9.28 -7.72 1.32
C LEU A 294 -8.72 -8.94 2.05
N THR A 295 -9.17 -10.14 1.67
CA THR A 295 -8.44 -11.36 2.06
C THR A 295 -7.12 -11.43 1.31
N ALA A 296 -6.01 -11.65 2.02
CA ALA A 296 -4.70 -11.86 1.43
C ALA A 296 -4.72 -13.03 0.41
N TYR A 297 -4.41 -12.75 -0.86
CA TYR A 297 -4.53 -13.74 -1.93
C TYR A 297 -3.46 -13.57 -3.02
N LYS A 298 -2.71 -14.64 -3.31
CA LYS A 298 -1.74 -14.72 -4.42
C LYS A 298 -2.35 -15.46 -5.61
N SER A 299 -2.07 -14.99 -6.82
CA SER A 299 -2.55 -15.60 -8.08
C SER A 299 -1.50 -15.49 -9.18
N ASN A 300 -1.20 -16.57 -9.90
CA ASN A 300 -0.22 -16.55 -11.00
C ASN A 300 -0.80 -15.91 -12.28
N VAL A 301 -2.10 -15.61 -12.30
CA VAL A 301 -2.81 -14.92 -13.39
C VAL A 301 -3.68 -13.78 -12.83
N PRO A 302 -3.87 -12.67 -13.56
CA PRO A 302 -4.74 -11.56 -13.15
C PRO A 302 -6.13 -12.03 -12.71
N ARG A 303 -6.66 -11.45 -11.63
CA ARG A 303 -8.03 -11.68 -11.17
C ARG A 303 -8.87 -10.43 -11.40
N PHE A 304 -9.98 -10.58 -12.11
CA PHE A 304 -10.86 -9.45 -12.47
C PHE A 304 -11.78 -8.99 -11.32
N ASP A 305 -11.92 -9.80 -10.26
CA ASP A 305 -12.64 -9.45 -9.04
C ASP A 305 -12.01 -10.14 -7.82
N LEU A 306 -12.36 -9.67 -6.62
CA LEU A 306 -11.88 -10.19 -5.35
C LEU A 306 -12.39 -11.61 -5.11
N ARG A 307 -11.51 -12.51 -4.69
CA ARG A 307 -11.88 -13.90 -4.39
C ARG A 307 -12.68 -14.02 -3.09
N HIS A 308 -12.25 -13.29 -2.06
CA HIS A 308 -12.85 -13.26 -0.72
C HIS A 308 -12.64 -11.88 -0.10
N ILE A 309 -13.58 -11.49 0.77
CA ILE A 309 -13.56 -10.25 1.55
C ILE A 309 -13.28 -10.65 3.01
N GLN A 310 -12.29 -10.04 3.65
CA GLN A 310 -11.95 -10.31 5.05
C GLN A 310 -12.77 -9.44 6.00
N ILE A 311 -12.96 -8.17 5.64
CA ILE A 311 -13.76 -7.19 6.39
C ILE A 311 -14.72 -6.55 5.38
N PRO A 312 -16.03 -6.82 5.45
CA PRO A 312 -17.01 -6.14 4.59
C PRO A 312 -17.06 -4.65 4.93
N TRP A 313 -17.62 -3.84 4.02
CA TRP A 313 -17.84 -2.42 4.32
C TRP A 313 -18.66 -2.25 5.59
N THR A 314 -18.11 -1.52 6.55
CA THR A 314 -18.76 -1.28 7.84
C THR A 314 -18.31 0.05 8.45
N SER A 315 -19.18 0.65 9.27
CA SER A 315 -18.81 1.80 10.10
C SER A 315 -18.01 1.34 11.31
N LEU A 316 -17.10 2.17 11.82
CA LEU A 316 -16.34 1.82 13.04
C LEU A 316 -17.21 1.68 14.29
N SER A 317 -18.36 2.37 14.32
CA SER A 317 -19.39 2.23 15.35
C SER A 317 -20.05 0.84 15.38
N GLU A 318 -19.96 0.09 14.27
CA GLU A 318 -20.59 -1.23 14.07
C GLU A 318 -19.54 -2.32 13.79
N LEU A 319 -18.24 -1.98 13.85
CA LEU A 319 -17.15 -2.90 13.62
C LEU A 319 -17.05 -3.89 14.79
N ASP A 320 -17.57 -5.10 14.58
CA ASP A 320 -17.44 -6.23 15.50
C ASP A 320 -15.99 -6.37 15.99
N THR A 321 -15.82 -6.68 17.28
CA THR A 321 -14.52 -7.00 17.90
C THR A 321 -13.76 -8.08 17.11
N ALA A 322 -14.49 -9.01 16.48
CA ALA A 322 -13.93 -10.01 15.58
C ALA A 322 -13.21 -9.39 14.36
N TYR A 323 -13.74 -8.30 13.79
CA TYR A 323 -13.12 -7.59 12.65
C TYR A 323 -12.08 -6.54 13.10
N GLN A 324 -12.22 -5.96 14.30
CA GLN A 324 -11.20 -5.08 14.89
C GLN A 324 -9.84 -5.78 14.99
N ALA A 325 -9.84 -7.08 15.31
CA ALA A 325 -8.64 -7.92 15.34
C ALA A 325 -7.94 -8.13 13.97
N TYR A 326 -8.58 -7.73 12.86
CA TYR A 326 -8.06 -7.90 11.50
C TYR A 326 -7.73 -6.59 10.76
N PHE A 327 -8.13 -5.43 11.27
CA PHE A 327 -7.89 -4.16 10.57
C PHE A 327 -6.55 -3.50 10.96
N PRO A 328 -5.74 -3.04 9.99
CA PRO A 328 -4.51 -2.27 10.23
C PRO A 328 -4.66 -1.05 11.15
N GLU A 329 -3.89 -1.02 12.24
CA GLU A 329 -3.91 0.10 13.20
C GLU A 329 -3.49 1.43 12.56
N LEU A 330 -2.36 1.42 11.83
CA LEU A 330 -1.81 2.62 11.19
C LEU A 330 -2.80 3.21 10.19
N CYS A 331 -3.53 2.36 9.47
CA CYS A 331 -4.59 2.78 8.56
C CYS A 331 -5.75 3.46 9.31
N TYR A 332 -6.23 2.84 10.39
CA TYR A 332 -7.29 3.41 11.24
C TYR A 332 -6.89 4.78 11.82
N LEU A 333 -5.72 4.87 12.45
CA LEU A 333 -5.23 6.11 13.08
C LEU A 333 -5.05 7.23 12.03
N TYR A 334 -4.54 6.90 10.84
CA TYR A 334 -4.41 7.85 9.73
C TYR A 334 -5.77 8.31 9.21
N GLY A 335 -6.70 7.39 8.97
CA GLY A 335 -8.07 7.71 8.54
C GLY A 335 -8.86 8.52 9.57
N LYS A 336 -8.71 8.23 10.86
CA LYS A 336 -9.29 9.03 11.96
C LYS A 336 -8.76 10.46 11.92
N ARG A 337 -7.44 10.64 11.81
CA ARG A 337 -6.82 11.97 11.72
C ARG A 337 -7.26 12.75 10.47
N LEU A 338 -7.42 12.06 9.34
CA LEU A 338 -7.97 12.65 8.10
C LEU A 338 -9.44 13.05 8.29
N GLN A 339 -10.31 12.14 8.73
CA GLN A 339 -11.74 12.41 8.89
C GLN A 339 -12.00 13.56 9.88
N GLN A 340 -11.28 13.58 11.02
CA GLN A 340 -11.37 14.67 12.00
C GLN A 340 -10.88 16.02 11.45
N LYS A 341 -9.92 16.03 10.52
CA LYS A 341 -9.44 17.26 9.88
C LYS A 341 -10.39 17.76 8.78
N MET A 342 -10.91 16.83 7.99
CA MET A 342 -11.64 17.11 6.75
C MET A 342 -13.14 17.32 6.98
N GLY A 343 -13.72 16.70 8.01
CA GLY A 343 -15.14 16.84 8.37
C GLY A 343 -16.11 16.11 7.43
N TYR A 344 -15.63 15.31 6.48
CA TYR A 344 -16.43 14.54 5.52
C TYR A 344 -16.03 13.05 5.52
N PRO A 345 -16.76 12.17 4.81
CA PRO A 345 -16.51 10.73 4.87
C PRO A 345 -15.13 10.30 4.36
N ILE A 346 -14.56 9.30 5.01
CA ILE A 346 -13.31 8.65 4.61
C ILE A 346 -13.55 7.15 4.53
N GLY A 347 -13.23 6.55 3.39
CA GLY A 347 -13.19 5.10 3.20
C GLY A 347 -11.77 4.60 3.35
N LEU A 348 -11.54 3.56 4.14
CA LEU A 348 -10.24 2.92 4.30
C LEU A 348 -10.25 1.50 3.74
N VAL A 349 -9.32 1.21 2.83
CA VAL A 349 -9.18 -0.09 2.18
C VAL A 349 -7.88 -0.75 2.62
N ALA A 350 -7.96 -1.82 3.41
CA ALA A 350 -6.81 -2.63 3.78
C ALA A 350 -6.48 -3.66 2.67
N MET A 351 -5.31 -3.49 2.05
CA MET A 351 -4.76 -4.36 1.00
C MET A 351 -3.38 -4.85 1.44
N THR A 352 -3.35 -5.73 2.44
CA THR A 352 -2.11 -6.16 3.11
C THR A 352 -1.76 -7.63 2.82
N PHE A 353 -0.48 -7.90 2.54
CA PHE A 353 0.04 -9.25 2.36
C PHE A 353 1.39 -9.40 3.09
N SER A 354 1.37 -9.98 4.30
CA SER A 354 2.59 -10.39 5.02
C SER A 354 3.45 -11.34 4.20
N ASP A 355 4.77 -11.31 4.44
CA ASP A 355 5.75 -12.13 3.72
C ASP A 355 5.69 -11.94 2.19
N SER A 356 5.78 -10.68 1.75
CA SER A 356 5.92 -10.30 0.34
C SER A 356 7.15 -9.44 0.07
N ILE A 357 7.76 -9.66 -1.10
CA ILE A 357 8.82 -8.81 -1.69
C ILE A 357 8.25 -7.95 -2.81
N ILE A 358 8.94 -6.88 -3.21
CA ILE A 358 8.39 -5.91 -4.18
C ILE A 358 8.10 -6.53 -5.56
N GLU A 359 8.85 -7.57 -5.96
CA GLU A 359 8.61 -8.33 -7.20
C GLU A 359 7.23 -9.00 -7.26
N GLU A 360 6.57 -9.21 -6.12
CA GLU A 360 5.22 -9.81 -6.07
C GLU A 360 4.11 -8.77 -6.24
N TRP A 361 4.41 -7.49 -5.97
CA TRP A 361 3.51 -6.34 -6.11
C TRP A 361 3.62 -5.64 -7.46
N ALA A 362 4.75 -5.75 -8.15
CA ALA A 362 4.92 -5.23 -9.51
C ALA A 362 4.34 -6.19 -10.57
N PRO A 363 3.81 -5.68 -11.70
CA PRO A 363 3.45 -6.53 -12.85
C PRO A 363 4.70 -7.09 -13.56
N HIS A 364 4.52 -8.16 -14.35
CA HIS A 364 5.64 -8.87 -14.98
C HIS A 364 6.49 -8.00 -15.92
N HIS A 365 5.91 -7.05 -16.66
CA HIS A 365 6.67 -6.15 -17.52
C HIS A 365 7.61 -5.23 -16.74
N THR A 366 7.18 -4.67 -15.59
CA THR A 366 8.05 -3.89 -14.71
C THR A 366 9.31 -4.67 -14.31
N LEU A 367 9.18 -5.98 -14.06
CA LEU A 367 10.34 -6.82 -13.72
C LEU A 367 11.29 -6.94 -14.91
N ARG A 368 10.75 -7.17 -16.11
CA ARG A 368 11.53 -7.26 -17.36
C ARG A 368 12.24 -5.94 -17.69
N ASP A 369 11.57 -4.81 -17.51
CA ASP A 369 12.13 -3.46 -17.69
C ASP A 369 13.28 -3.19 -16.70
N CYS A 370 13.17 -3.75 -15.49
CA CYS A 370 14.22 -3.77 -14.46
C CYS A 370 15.26 -4.90 -14.66
N GLY A 371 15.29 -5.59 -15.79
CA GLY A 371 16.27 -6.65 -16.09
C GLY A 371 16.10 -7.94 -15.28
N LEU A 372 14.98 -8.11 -14.57
CA LEU A 372 14.63 -9.33 -13.84
C LEU A 372 13.81 -10.28 -14.72
N SER A 373 14.18 -11.55 -14.72
CA SER A 373 13.31 -12.62 -15.25
C SER A 373 12.21 -12.95 -14.22
N PRO A 374 10.91 -12.77 -14.54
CA PRO A 374 9.83 -13.18 -13.66
C PRO A 374 9.86 -14.68 -13.35
N ARG A 375 9.45 -15.05 -12.14
CA ARG A 375 9.31 -16.44 -11.66
C ARG A 375 7.84 -16.71 -11.33
N ASP A 376 7.48 -17.96 -11.04
CA ASP A 376 6.10 -18.33 -10.66
C ASP A 376 5.55 -17.60 -9.42
N SER A 377 6.42 -17.08 -8.55
CA SER A 377 6.05 -16.24 -7.40
C SER A 377 5.93 -14.74 -7.72
N SER A 378 6.52 -14.28 -8.82
CA SER A 378 6.51 -12.87 -9.24
C SER A 378 5.10 -12.40 -9.58
N SER A 379 4.81 -11.14 -9.32
CA SER A 379 3.53 -10.48 -9.63
C SER A 379 2.29 -11.14 -9.02
N THR A 380 2.44 -12.08 -8.09
CA THR A 380 1.32 -12.86 -7.56
C THR A 380 0.38 -12.06 -6.66
N VAL A 381 0.88 -11.06 -5.94
CA VAL A 381 0.07 -10.11 -5.15
C VAL A 381 -0.55 -9.04 -6.05
N TRP A 382 0.19 -8.57 -7.07
CA TRP A 382 -0.36 -7.70 -8.12
C TRP A 382 -1.61 -8.34 -8.75
N HIS A 383 -1.49 -9.57 -9.24
CA HIS A 383 -2.58 -10.31 -9.87
C HIS A 383 -3.73 -10.66 -8.92
N GLY A 384 -3.44 -10.99 -7.67
CA GLY A 384 -4.42 -11.50 -6.70
C GLY A 384 -5.15 -10.42 -5.89
N MET A 385 -4.55 -9.23 -5.71
CA MET A 385 -5.06 -8.17 -4.84
C MET A 385 -5.11 -6.79 -5.51
N VAL A 386 -4.05 -6.37 -6.20
CA VAL A 386 -4.01 -5.03 -6.82
C VAL A 386 -4.91 -4.95 -8.06
N TYR A 387 -4.80 -5.93 -8.95
CA TYR A 387 -5.52 -5.98 -10.22
C TYR A 387 -7.06 -5.98 -10.08
N PRO A 388 -7.68 -6.77 -9.16
CA PRO A 388 -9.12 -6.66 -8.87
C PRO A 388 -9.60 -5.25 -8.50
N MET A 389 -8.74 -4.48 -7.80
CA MET A 389 -9.09 -3.17 -7.24
C MET A 389 -8.93 -2.02 -8.24
N LEU A 390 -8.38 -2.26 -9.44
CA LEU A 390 -8.10 -1.21 -10.42
C LEU A 390 -9.36 -0.49 -10.93
N ASN A 391 -10.54 -1.11 -10.80
CA ASN A 391 -11.82 -0.49 -11.15
C ASN A 391 -12.41 0.38 -10.01
N MET A 392 -11.78 0.44 -8.84
CA MET A 392 -12.15 1.36 -7.75
C MET A 392 -11.51 2.72 -7.98
N ALA A 393 -12.31 3.78 -7.95
CA ALA A 393 -11.78 5.14 -7.86
C ALA A 393 -11.38 5.45 -6.42
N PHE A 394 -10.19 6.03 -6.20
CA PHE A 394 -9.69 6.37 -4.87
C PHE A 394 -8.83 7.64 -4.87
N TYR A 395 -8.67 8.25 -3.70
CA TYR A 395 -7.96 9.52 -3.53
C TYR A 395 -6.46 9.33 -3.37
N GLY A 396 -6.02 8.36 -2.58
CA GLY A 396 -4.60 8.17 -2.28
C GLY A 396 -4.28 6.85 -1.59
N ALA A 397 -3.01 6.65 -1.26
CA ALA A 397 -2.52 5.44 -0.61
C ALA A 397 -1.48 5.71 0.49
N ILE A 398 -1.34 4.78 1.41
CA ILE A 398 -0.17 4.65 2.29
C ILE A 398 0.46 3.26 2.11
N TRP A 399 1.78 3.21 2.16
CA TRP A 399 2.58 2.03 1.80
C TRP A 399 3.66 1.75 2.87
N TYR A 400 3.72 0.52 3.37
CA TYR A 400 4.74 0.07 4.32
C TYR A 400 5.21 -1.35 3.98
N GLN A 401 6.36 -1.42 3.30
CA GLN A 401 6.96 -2.65 2.83
C GLN A 401 8.45 -2.45 2.52
N GLY A 402 9.21 -3.54 2.62
CA GLY A 402 10.61 -3.66 2.23
C GLY A 402 11.45 -4.57 3.13
N GLU A 403 10.92 -5.04 4.27
CA GLU A 403 11.70 -5.80 5.25
C GLU A 403 12.17 -7.16 4.71
N LEU A 404 11.38 -7.83 3.85
CA LEU A 404 11.82 -9.05 3.18
C LEU A 404 12.83 -8.77 2.06
N ASP A 405 12.68 -7.68 1.30
CA ASP A 405 13.66 -7.28 0.26
C ASP A 405 15.04 -7.01 0.84
N ALA A 406 15.05 -6.44 2.04
CA ALA A 406 16.24 -6.21 2.84
C ALA A 406 16.96 -7.54 3.16
N ILE A 407 16.19 -8.57 3.58
CA ILE A 407 16.70 -9.93 3.89
C ILE A 407 17.16 -10.65 2.61
N HIS A 408 16.40 -10.57 1.53
CA HIS A 408 16.69 -11.28 0.28
C HIS A 408 17.75 -10.61 -0.59
N LEU A 409 18.25 -9.43 -0.16
CA LEU A 409 19.21 -8.62 -0.92
C LEU A 409 18.69 -8.34 -2.34
N THR A 410 17.40 -7.98 -2.44
CA THR A 410 16.72 -7.64 -3.70
C THR A 410 17.37 -6.39 -4.28
N SER A 411 18.44 -6.56 -5.03
CA SER A 411 19.25 -5.46 -5.54
C SER A 411 18.41 -4.49 -6.38
N MET A 412 17.47 -5.02 -7.17
CA MET A 412 16.64 -4.23 -8.09
C MET A 412 15.50 -3.48 -7.40
N PHE A 413 15.34 -3.56 -6.07
CA PHE A 413 14.21 -2.98 -5.32
C PHE A 413 13.91 -1.54 -5.74
N ASN A 414 14.94 -0.68 -5.90
CA ASN A 414 14.75 0.70 -6.33
C ASN A 414 14.01 0.81 -7.69
N CYS A 415 14.42 0.01 -8.68
CA CYS A 415 13.79 -0.02 -10.00
C CYS A 415 12.38 -0.63 -9.90
N THR A 416 12.26 -1.80 -9.28
CA THR A 416 10.98 -2.52 -9.15
C THR A 416 9.94 -1.68 -8.41
N PHE A 417 10.33 -0.96 -7.35
CA PHE A 417 9.45 -0.11 -6.56
C PHE A 417 8.98 1.13 -7.35
N ILE A 418 9.87 1.85 -8.02
CA ILE A 418 9.49 3.00 -8.87
C ILE A 418 8.53 2.52 -9.98
N GLY A 419 8.90 1.44 -10.68
CA GLY A 419 8.08 0.87 -11.73
C GLY A 419 6.72 0.35 -11.23
N PHE A 420 6.65 -0.24 -10.04
CA PHE A 420 5.38 -0.63 -9.41
C PHE A 420 4.46 0.58 -9.21
N ILE A 421 4.97 1.67 -8.64
CA ILE A 421 4.19 2.88 -8.37
C ILE A 421 3.68 3.50 -9.68
N ASP A 422 4.53 3.58 -10.71
CA ASP A 422 4.14 4.13 -12.02
C ASP A 422 3.10 3.24 -12.73
N GLN A 423 3.22 1.91 -12.65
CA GLN A 423 2.21 1.01 -13.19
C GLN A 423 0.92 1.02 -12.37
N TRP A 424 0.96 1.06 -11.04
CA TRP A 424 -0.25 1.15 -10.21
C TRP A 424 -1.05 2.41 -10.55
N ARG A 425 -0.36 3.54 -10.76
CA ARG A 425 -0.94 4.79 -11.26
C ARG A 425 -1.55 4.66 -12.65
N ASN A 426 -0.78 4.15 -13.63
CA ASN A 426 -1.23 4.01 -15.01
C ASN A 426 -2.44 3.06 -15.12
N TYR A 427 -2.36 1.88 -14.51
CA TYR A 427 -3.45 0.91 -14.49
C TYR A 427 -4.69 1.47 -13.80
N SER A 428 -4.58 2.11 -12.62
CA SER A 428 -5.74 2.70 -11.93
C SER A 428 -6.37 3.83 -12.74
N PHE A 429 -5.58 4.73 -13.33
CA PHE A 429 -6.08 5.79 -14.20
C PHE A 429 -6.82 5.22 -15.42
N ARG A 430 -6.23 4.24 -16.13
CA ARG A 430 -6.83 3.59 -17.29
C ARG A 430 -8.13 2.87 -16.93
N HIS A 431 -8.12 2.02 -15.90
CA HIS A 431 -9.28 1.20 -15.52
C HIS A 431 -10.43 2.03 -14.95
N THR A 432 -10.14 3.15 -14.27
CA THR A 432 -11.16 4.09 -13.80
C THR A 432 -11.54 5.17 -14.82
N HIS A 433 -11.01 5.14 -16.05
CA HIS A 433 -11.24 6.14 -17.10
C HIS A 433 -10.93 7.57 -16.63
N GLY A 434 -9.83 7.73 -15.89
CA GLY A 434 -9.36 8.99 -15.32
C GLY A 434 -10.20 9.50 -14.14
N ALA A 435 -10.86 8.61 -13.38
CA ALA A 435 -11.53 9.00 -12.14
C ALA A 435 -10.54 9.03 -10.95
N THR A 436 -9.61 8.07 -10.88
CA THR A 436 -8.40 8.14 -10.04
C THR A 436 -7.35 9.04 -10.71
N ASP A 437 -6.76 9.98 -9.98
CA ASP A 437 -5.69 10.86 -10.45
C ASP A 437 -4.42 10.06 -10.82
N ILE A 438 -3.87 10.23 -12.03
CA ILE A 438 -2.64 9.58 -12.52
C ILE A 438 -1.40 9.87 -11.62
N THR A 439 -1.50 10.85 -10.74
CA THR A 439 -0.48 11.24 -9.77
C THR A 439 -0.96 11.13 -8.32
N PHE A 440 -1.97 10.31 -8.00
CA PHE A 440 -2.55 10.22 -6.65
C PHE A 440 -1.49 10.19 -5.51
N PRO A 441 -1.72 10.90 -4.39
CA PRO A 441 -0.77 10.96 -3.27
C PRO A 441 -0.46 9.59 -2.67
N ILE A 442 0.82 9.34 -2.40
CA ILE A 442 1.28 8.10 -1.75
C ILE A 442 2.22 8.42 -0.59
N GLY A 443 1.83 8.01 0.61
CA GLY A 443 2.65 8.12 1.82
C GLY A 443 3.45 6.85 2.08
N ILE A 444 4.77 6.93 1.96
CA ILE A 444 5.68 5.82 2.25
C ILE A 444 6.06 5.85 3.72
N ILE A 445 5.92 4.73 4.42
CA ILE A 445 6.49 4.53 5.75
C ILE A 445 7.87 3.90 5.57
N GLN A 446 8.91 4.59 6.08
CA GLN A 446 10.29 4.12 5.97
C GLN A 446 10.51 2.87 6.84
N LEU A 447 11.46 2.00 6.48
CA LEU A 447 11.82 0.89 7.37
C LEU A 447 12.43 1.38 8.70
N PRO A 448 11.97 0.89 9.87
CA PRO A 448 12.49 1.27 11.18
C PRO A 448 13.92 0.73 11.42
N PRO A 449 14.59 1.06 12.54
CA PRO A 449 15.81 0.39 12.97
C PRO A 449 15.67 -1.14 13.03
N ASN A 450 16.69 -1.88 12.60
CA ASN A 450 16.75 -3.34 12.77
C ASN A 450 17.77 -3.68 13.87
N ARG A 451 17.25 -4.12 15.03
CA ARG A 451 17.95 -4.36 16.31
C ARG A 451 18.06 -5.86 16.63
N THR A 452 18.27 -6.72 15.63
CA THR A 452 18.45 -8.17 15.85
C THR A 452 19.67 -8.47 16.73
N SER A 453 19.47 -9.26 17.78
CA SER A 453 20.55 -9.73 18.68
C SER A 453 21.55 -10.66 17.99
N GLU A 454 21.12 -11.33 16.91
CA GLU A 454 21.96 -12.17 16.06
C GLU A 454 23.04 -11.34 15.34
N HIS A 455 24.27 -11.42 15.84
CA HIS A 455 25.46 -10.69 15.38
C HIS A 455 25.91 -10.96 13.92
N TYR A 456 25.12 -11.67 13.11
CA TYR A 456 25.58 -12.29 11.86
C TYR A 456 24.69 -12.11 10.62
N THR A 457 23.49 -11.51 10.73
CA THR A 457 22.68 -11.18 9.53
C THR A 457 22.58 -9.66 9.32
N TYR A 458 23.50 -9.09 8.53
CA TYR A 458 23.30 -7.78 7.92
C TYR A 458 22.11 -7.89 6.97
N ARG A 459 21.01 -7.16 7.25
CA ARG A 459 19.76 -7.26 6.49
C ARG A 459 19.59 -6.07 5.53
N SER A 460 20.62 -5.29 5.24
CA SER A 460 20.58 -4.21 4.24
C SER A 460 19.41 -3.22 4.39
N PHE A 461 18.88 -3.05 5.61
CA PHE A 461 17.78 -2.11 5.87
C PHE A 461 18.18 -0.69 5.46
N THR A 462 19.45 -0.37 5.63
CA THR A 462 20.05 0.89 5.16
C THR A 462 19.89 1.11 3.65
N ASP A 463 20.16 0.07 2.86
CA ASP A 463 20.11 0.12 1.40
C ASP A 463 18.64 0.20 0.91
N ILE A 464 17.70 -0.49 1.58
CA ILE A 464 16.25 -0.35 1.31
C ILE A 464 15.74 1.04 1.72
N ARG A 465 16.13 1.60 2.87
CA ARG A 465 15.73 2.97 3.26
C ARG A 465 16.19 4.04 2.26
N TRP A 466 17.33 3.80 1.62
CA TRP A 466 17.84 4.65 0.55
C TRP A 466 17.01 4.51 -0.72
N ALA A 467 16.74 3.28 -1.15
CA ALA A 467 15.91 2.95 -2.31
C ALA A 467 14.44 3.38 -2.16
N GLN A 468 13.88 3.32 -0.95
CA GLN A 468 12.57 3.89 -0.62
C GLN A 468 12.50 5.41 -0.91
N THR A 469 13.63 6.12 -1.03
CA THR A 469 13.71 7.53 -1.47
C THR A 469 14.04 7.72 -2.95
N ALA A 470 13.94 6.67 -3.78
CA ALA A 470 14.44 6.65 -5.16
C ALA A 470 15.94 7.02 -5.27
N ASN A 471 16.73 6.70 -4.23
CA ASN A 471 18.13 7.08 -4.07
C ASN A 471 18.39 8.61 -4.02
N TYR A 472 17.44 9.40 -3.53
CA TYR A 472 17.60 10.87 -3.35
C TYR A 472 17.91 11.32 -1.91
N GLY A 473 17.66 10.49 -0.89
CA GLY A 473 17.78 10.89 0.52
C GLY A 473 16.77 11.94 0.99
N ARG A 474 15.72 12.20 0.19
CA ARG A 474 14.64 13.17 0.46
C ARG A 474 13.35 12.79 -0.27
N MET A 475 12.22 13.26 0.25
CA MET A 475 10.91 13.18 -0.40
C MET A 475 10.09 14.45 -0.14
N PRO A 476 9.31 14.96 -1.12
CA PRO A 476 9.23 14.49 -2.51
C PRO A 476 10.54 14.73 -3.27
N ASN A 477 10.68 14.09 -4.42
CA ASN A 477 11.79 14.31 -5.35
C ASN A 477 11.28 14.28 -6.80
N GLU A 478 12.21 14.45 -7.73
CA GLU A 478 11.96 14.64 -9.16
C GLU A 478 11.33 13.42 -9.84
N VAL A 479 11.58 12.21 -9.33
CA VAL A 479 11.01 10.96 -9.84
C VAL A 479 9.68 10.67 -9.14
N MET A 480 9.66 10.68 -7.81
CA MET A 480 8.51 10.29 -6.99
C MET A 480 7.52 11.43 -6.77
N LYS A 481 6.80 11.78 -7.85
CA LYS A 481 5.79 12.86 -7.88
C LYS A 481 4.65 12.62 -6.89
N LYS A 482 4.27 13.65 -6.13
CA LYS A 482 3.21 13.61 -5.09
C LYS A 482 3.40 12.51 -4.02
N MET A 483 4.63 12.03 -3.82
CA MET A 483 4.96 11.08 -2.76
C MET A 483 5.62 11.77 -1.57
N TYR A 484 5.41 11.24 -0.37
CA TYR A 484 5.96 11.75 0.88
C TYR A 484 6.41 10.60 1.77
N LEU A 485 7.35 10.86 2.68
CA LEU A 485 7.98 9.84 3.53
C LEU A 485 7.70 10.13 5.01
N ALA A 486 7.08 9.19 5.70
CA ALA A 486 7.16 9.11 7.15
C ALA A 486 8.48 8.42 7.54
N ALA A 487 9.45 9.23 7.96
CA ALA A 487 10.70 8.75 8.53
C ALA A 487 10.43 7.91 9.79
N THR A 488 11.22 6.86 10.00
CA THR A 488 11.08 5.96 11.16
C THR A 488 12.42 5.57 11.80
N ILE A 489 13.55 6.09 11.29
CA ILE A 489 14.92 5.73 11.71
C ILE A 489 15.25 6.00 13.19
N ASP A 490 14.41 6.78 13.87
CA ASP A 490 14.47 7.17 15.28
C ASP A 490 13.33 6.55 16.12
N LEU A 491 12.60 5.58 15.57
CA LEU A 491 11.54 4.83 16.25
C LEU A 491 12.07 3.43 16.68
N PRO A 492 11.29 2.59 17.39
CA PRO A 492 11.73 1.25 17.79
C PRO A 492 11.82 0.35 16.55
N GLN A 493 12.43 -0.84 16.70
CA GLN A 493 12.37 -1.83 15.62
C GLN A 493 10.94 -2.30 15.38
N ASN A 494 10.23 -2.61 16.47
CA ASN A 494 8.89 -3.13 16.42
C ASN A 494 7.92 -1.97 16.66
N SER A 495 6.99 -1.72 15.73
CA SER A 495 5.99 -0.66 15.89
C SER A 495 5.03 -0.88 17.06
N THR A 496 5.08 -2.04 17.72
CA THR A 496 4.32 -2.34 18.96
C THR A 496 5.11 -2.09 20.25
N GLU A 497 6.41 -1.78 20.15
CA GLU A 497 7.27 -1.52 21.31
C GLU A 497 6.95 -0.13 21.89
N ILE A 498 6.26 -0.11 23.02
CA ILE A 498 5.97 1.11 23.79
C ILE A 498 7.23 1.51 24.56
N ILE A 499 7.86 2.62 24.16
CA ILE A 499 9.04 3.18 24.82
C ILE A 499 8.64 4.42 25.60
N ASP A 500 9.03 4.50 26.88
CA ASP A 500 8.70 5.60 27.81
C ASP A 500 7.20 5.95 27.85
N GLY A 501 6.33 4.94 27.69
CA GLY A 501 4.87 5.10 27.65
C GLY A 501 4.31 5.69 26.34
N GLN A 502 5.13 5.83 25.30
CA GLN A 502 4.74 6.36 23.99
C GLN A 502 4.65 5.25 22.93
N ASP A 503 3.56 5.27 22.17
CA ASP A 503 3.38 4.43 20.99
C ASP A 503 4.01 5.12 19.76
N PRO A 504 4.82 4.43 18.93
CA PRO A 504 5.37 5.00 17.70
C PRO A 504 4.32 5.26 16.62
N LYS A 505 3.18 4.56 16.60
CA LYS A 505 2.20 4.62 15.50
C LYS A 505 1.53 6.00 15.37
N PRO A 506 1.09 6.68 16.45
CA PRO A 506 0.71 8.09 16.40
C PRO A 506 1.78 9.03 15.82
N ILE A 507 3.08 8.75 16.04
CA ILE A 507 4.18 9.55 15.50
C ILE A 507 4.32 9.31 13.98
N ILE A 508 4.24 8.06 13.52
CA ILE A 508 4.23 7.70 12.09
C ILE A 508 3.05 8.40 11.39
N VAL A 509 1.87 8.39 12.01
CA VAL A 509 0.66 9.01 11.48
C VAL A 509 0.77 10.54 11.40
N ASP A 510 1.36 11.21 12.40
CA ASP A 510 1.65 12.65 12.31
C ASP A 510 2.63 12.96 11.17
N ARG A 511 3.66 12.12 10.97
CA ARG A 511 4.62 12.26 9.87
C ARG A 511 3.96 12.09 8.49
N LEU A 512 3.11 11.08 8.31
CA LEU A 512 2.29 10.90 7.10
C LEU A 512 1.38 12.10 6.84
N PHE A 513 0.70 12.59 7.87
CA PHE A 513 -0.27 13.68 7.79
C PHE A 513 0.37 15.04 7.51
N ARG A 514 1.62 15.27 7.94
CA ARG A 514 2.44 16.41 7.45
C ARG A 514 2.86 16.20 5.99
N GLY A 515 3.20 14.97 5.63
CA GLY A 515 3.63 14.57 4.30
C GLY A 515 2.61 14.87 3.19
N ILE A 516 1.34 14.52 3.37
CA ILE A 516 0.28 14.85 2.38
C ILE A 516 0.15 16.37 2.18
N ALA A 517 0.35 17.15 3.25
CA ALA A 517 0.28 18.60 3.24
C ALA A 517 1.58 19.31 2.76
N TYR A 518 2.53 18.61 2.14
CA TYR A 518 3.85 19.16 1.79
C TYR A 518 3.87 20.42 0.91
N ARG A 519 2.77 20.70 0.19
CA ARG A 519 2.61 21.93 -0.64
C ARG A 519 2.01 23.11 0.12
N GLN A 520 1.54 22.91 1.35
CA GLN A 520 0.98 23.99 2.17
C GLN A 520 2.11 24.83 2.77
N LYS A 521 1.93 26.15 2.78
CA LYS A 521 2.89 27.07 3.42
C LYS A 521 3.02 26.70 4.91
N ASN A 522 4.25 26.79 5.43
CA ASN A 522 4.60 26.55 6.84
C ASN A 522 4.43 25.11 7.35
N VAL A 523 4.21 24.12 6.47
CA VAL A 523 4.27 22.70 6.86
C VAL A 523 5.67 22.14 6.65
N THR A 524 6.39 21.86 7.75
CA THR A 524 7.63 21.07 7.70
C THR A 524 7.26 19.58 7.68
N TYR A 525 7.50 18.92 6.55
CA TYR A 525 7.12 17.53 6.27
C TYR A 525 8.30 16.54 6.19
N GLN A 526 9.53 17.05 6.11
CA GLN A 526 10.77 16.27 6.18
C GLN A 526 11.75 16.93 7.15
N GLY A 527 12.69 16.15 7.68
CA GLY A 527 13.80 16.69 8.47
C GLY A 527 14.85 17.42 7.61
N PRO A 528 15.96 17.86 8.22
CA PRO A 528 17.06 18.47 7.50
C PRO A 528 17.68 17.50 6.48
N TYR A 529 18.24 18.03 5.41
CA TYR A 529 18.92 17.26 4.36
C TYR A 529 20.15 18.03 3.85
N PRO A 530 21.22 17.37 3.40
CA PRO A 530 22.41 18.06 2.90
C PRO A 530 22.13 18.78 1.57
N VAL A 531 22.62 20.02 1.45
CA VAL A 531 22.55 20.81 0.20
C VAL A 531 23.93 21.26 -0.31
N GLY A 532 24.94 21.24 0.56
CA GLY A 532 26.29 21.67 0.20
C GLY A 532 27.32 21.18 1.20
N TYR A 533 28.60 21.29 0.83
CA TYR A 533 29.71 21.00 1.72
C TYR A 533 30.93 21.88 1.47
N ARG A 534 31.87 21.86 2.41
CA ARG A 534 33.20 22.48 2.32
C ARG A 534 34.20 21.66 3.13
N VAL A 535 35.18 21.06 2.46
CA VAL A 535 36.30 20.38 3.12
C VAL A 535 37.35 21.41 3.53
N LYS A 536 37.89 21.30 4.74
CA LYS A 536 39.09 22.03 5.17
C LYS A 536 40.19 21.05 5.56
N THR A 537 41.26 21.02 4.78
CA THR A 537 42.43 20.17 5.00
C THR A 537 43.27 20.61 6.19
N SER A 538 43.46 21.92 6.41
CA SER A 538 44.23 22.48 7.55
C SER A 538 43.71 22.02 8.92
N ASP A 539 42.39 21.97 9.08
CA ASP A 539 41.73 21.73 10.37
C ASP A 539 41.32 20.25 10.53
N SER A 540 41.44 19.47 9.43
CA SER A 540 40.82 18.16 9.21
C SER A 540 39.32 18.14 9.51
N THR A 541 38.59 19.13 8.97
CA THR A 541 37.14 19.24 9.13
C THR A 541 36.37 19.21 7.80
N LEU A 542 35.14 18.75 7.85
CA LEU A 542 34.15 18.81 6.76
C LEU A 542 32.92 19.56 7.27
N MET A 543 32.63 20.71 6.69
CA MET A 543 31.41 21.46 6.97
C MET A 543 30.32 21.04 5.97
N LEU A 544 29.16 20.65 6.48
CA LEU A 544 27.96 20.30 5.72
C LEU A 544 26.93 21.42 5.92
N TYR A 545 26.41 21.95 4.83
CA TYR A 545 25.30 22.90 4.83
C TYR A 545 24.01 22.12 4.65
N LEU A 546 23.03 22.37 5.51
CA LEU A 546 21.77 21.63 5.56
C LEU A 546 20.62 22.54 5.10
N GLY A 547 19.82 22.04 4.16
CA GLY A 547 18.48 22.54 3.90
C GLY A 547 17.50 21.93 4.90
N HIS A 548 16.50 22.70 5.27
CA HIS A 548 15.33 22.29 6.07
C HIS A 548 14.18 23.23 5.70
N GLY A 549 13.02 23.11 6.36
CA GLY A 549 11.85 23.95 6.09
C GLY A 549 12.01 25.38 6.62
N ASN A 550 11.10 25.82 7.48
CA ASN A 550 11.15 27.15 8.10
C ASN A 550 12.10 27.22 9.32
N GLY A 551 13.13 26.36 9.37
CA GLY A 551 13.67 25.84 10.63
C GLY A 551 15.01 26.39 11.11
N HIS A 552 15.52 25.73 12.15
CA HIS A 552 16.93 25.62 12.53
C HIS A 552 17.16 24.13 12.85
N ILE A 553 18.40 23.66 12.85
CA ILE A 553 18.69 22.30 13.33
C ILE A 553 18.79 22.21 14.86
N ASP A 554 18.52 21.02 15.40
CA ASP A 554 18.64 20.64 16.81
C ASP A 554 19.58 19.41 16.88
N LYS A 555 20.78 19.59 17.47
CA LYS A 555 21.86 18.59 17.54
C LYS A 555 21.77 17.85 18.87
N LYS A 556 21.38 16.57 18.84
CA LYS A 556 21.30 15.71 20.05
C LYS A 556 22.66 15.13 20.43
N ILE A 557 23.20 14.28 19.56
CA ILE A 557 24.44 13.54 19.78
C ILE A 557 25.50 13.89 18.73
N ASP A 558 26.77 13.69 19.05
CA ASP A 558 27.90 14.01 18.16
C ASP A 558 28.30 12.86 17.22
N SER A 559 27.71 11.67 17.39
CA SER A 559 27.90 10.49 16.52
C SER A 559 26.85 10.43 15.41
N GLY A 560 26.97 9.45 14.50
CA GLY A 560 26.00 9.19 13.41
C GLY A 560 26.50 9.55 12.01
N PHE A 561 27.59 10.32 11.90
CA PHE A 561 28.33 10.53 10.65
C PHE A 561 29.53 9.58 10.54
N GLU A 562 29.81 9.17 9.30
CA GLU A 562 31.01 8.44 8.93
C GLU A 562 31.63 9.09 7.69
N VAL A 563 32.95 9.07 7.62
CA VAL A 563 33.73 9.54 6.46
C VAL A 563 34.49 8.36 5.87
N CYS A 564 34.61 8.32 4.55
CA CYS A 564 35.51 7.38 3.94
C CYS A 564 36.88 8.01 3.67
N CYS A 565 37.91 7.29 4.10
CA CYS A 565 39.30 7.66 3.96
C CYS A 565 39.99 6.73 2.96
N SER A 566 40.82 7.27 2.07
CA SER A 566 41.61 6.45 1.14
C SER A 566 42.99 7.01 0.81
N ASP A 567 43.92 6.12 0.49
CA ASP A 567 45.31 6.44 0.11
C ASP A 567 45.41 7.08 -1.29
N ASN A 568 44.35 7.00 -2.10
CA ASN A 568 44.25 7.66 -3.41
C ASN A 568 42.93 8.44 -3.49
N PRO A 569 42.94 9.76 -3.80
CA PRO A 569 41.73 10.59 -3.83
C PRO A 569 40.76 10.25 -4.98
N ALA A 570 41.18 9.48 -5.99
CA ALA A 570 40.31 9.00 -7.05
C ALA A 570 39.51 7.73 -6.67
N ASN A 571 39.78 7.12 -5.51
CA ASN A 571 39.08 5.93 -5.05
C ASN A 571 37.66 6.23 -4.57
N LEU A 572 36.74 5.31 -4.84
CA LEU A 572 35.38 5.30 -4.28
C LEU A 572 35.25 4.23 -3.20
N CYS A 573 34.38 4.51 -2.23
CA CYS A 573 34.05 3.57 -1.17
C CYS A 573 32.66 3.01 -1.39
N LEU A 574 32.54 1.68 -1.39
CA LEU A 574 31.27 0.99 -1.59
C LEU A 574 30.25 1.43 -0.53
N ALA A 575 28.98 1.50 -0.92
CA ALA A 575 27.89 1.91 -0.04
C ALA A 575 27.57 0.82 1.00
N SER A 576 27.47 -0.43 0.54
CA SER A 576 27.13 -1.58 1.38
C SER A 576 28.29 -1.98 2.30
N PHE A 577 27.93 -2.57 3.45
CA PHE A 577 28.86 -3.21 4.38
C PHE A 577 29.20 -4.66 4.01
N THR A 578 28.70 -5.19 2.88
CA THR A 578 28.96 -6.57 2.47
C THR A 578 30.45 -6.88 2.48
N LYS A 579 30.84 -7.83 3.35
CA LYS A 579 32.23 -8.16 3.71
C LYS A 579 33.01 -8.86 2.59
N THR A 580 32.50 -8.79 1.36
CA THR A 580 32.93 -9.51 0.16
C THR A 580 33.40 -8.56 -0.94
N THR A 581 34.16 -7.54 -0.59
CA THR A 581 35.36 -7.21 -1.36
C THR A 581 36.44 -6.63 -0.46
N TYR A 582 37.62 -7.25 -0.50
CA TYR A 582 38.84 -6.63 0.00
C TYR A 582 39.08 -5.35 -0.82
N ALA A 583 38.74 -4.19 -0.26
CA ALA A 583 39.16 -2.88 -0.74
C ALA A 583 40.26 -2.33 0.20
N PRO A 584 41.46 -2.94 0.23
CA PRO A 584 42.52 -2.53 1.14
C PRO A 584 42.82 -1.03 0.96
N GLY A 585 42.93 -0.31 2.08
CA GLY A 585 43.12 1.14 2.10
C GLY A 585 41.84 1.98 1.99
N ARG A 586 40.63 1.39 1.98
CA ARG A 586 39.34 2.11 1.99
C ARG A 586 38.49 1.69 3.18
N GLU A 587 38.09 2.64 4.01
CA GLU A 587 37.33 2.35 5.23
C GLU A 587 36.39 3.51 5.59
N TRP A 588 35.17 3.17 5.98
CA TRP A 588 34.21 4.11 6.58
C TRP A 588 34.48 4.24 8.08
N LEU A 589 34.98 5.39 8.49
CA LEU A 589 35.36 5.68 9.88
C LEU A 589 34.41 6.68 10.53
N PRO A 590 34.11 6.56 11.84
CA PRO A 590 33.32 7.54 12.57
C PRO A 590 33.90 8.96 12.45
N ALA A 591 33.02 9.94 12.26
CA ALA A 591 33.38 11.35 12.09
C ALA A 591 32.52 12.21 13.03
N PRO A 592 32.99 12.51 14.25
CA PRO A 592 32.15 13.20 15.24
C PRO A 592 31.87 14.65 14.83
N ILE A 593 30.68 15.12 15.15
CA ILE A 593 30.32 16.54 15.08
C ILE A 593 31.19 17.30 16.10
N VAL A 594 31.90 18.33 15.64
CA VAL A 594 32.76 19.19 16.48
C VAL A 594 32.25 20.63 16.59
N LYS A 595 31.34 21.03 15.69
CA LYS A 595 30.66 22.33 15.73
C LYS A 595 29.35 22.26 14.95
N HIS A 596 28.35 23.03 15.33
CA HIS A 596 27.15 23.25 14.53
C HIS A 596 26.71 24.72 14.57
N THR A 597 25.78 25.07 13.68
CA THR A 597 25.01 26.33 13.66
C THR A 597 23.53 25.98 13.42
N GLY A 598 22.66 26.96 13.22
CA GLY A 598 21.26 26.70 12.84
C GLY A 598 21.07 26.03 11.46
N THR A 599 22.07 26.05 10.58
CA THR A 599 21.98 25.60 9.17
C THR A 599 23.18 24.77 8.70
N SER A 600 24.10 24.44 9.60
CA SER A 600 25.28 23.65 9.24
C SER A 600 25.82 22.83 10.40
N VAL A 601 26.46 21.71 10.06
CA VAL A 601 27.27 20.91 10.98
C VAL A 601 28.71 20.84 10.46
N THR A 602 29.67 20.74 11.36
CA THR A 602 31.08 20.52 11.03
C THR A 602 31.53 19.25 11.73
N ILE A 603 31.94 18.27 10.95
CA ILE A 603 32.44 16.97 11.43
C ILE A 603 33.96 16.91 11.30
N SER A 604 34.60 16.19 12.21
CA SER A 604 36.04 15.92 12.20
C SER A 604 36.34 14.65 11.39
N TRP A 605 37.29 14.73 10.47
CA TRP A 605 37.82 13.59 9.73
C TRP A 605 39.27 13.26 10.10
N ARG A 606 39.74 13.72 11.28
CA ARG A 606 41.08 13.37 11.83
C ARG A 606 41.32 11.86 11.92
N THR A 607 40.26 11.07 12.00
CA THR A 607 40.26 9.60 11.91
C THR A 607 40.87 9.06 10.62
N CYS A 608 40.95 9.83 9.53
CA CYS A 608 41.68 9.42 8.32
C CYS A 608 43.21 9.32 8.48
N GLN A 609 43.80 9.88 9.56
CA GLN A 609 45.23 9.76 9.88
C GLN A 609 46.19 10.15 8.72
N GLY A 610 45.83 11.20 7.96
CA GLY A 610 46.62 11.69 6.82
C GLY A 610 46.21 11.15 5.44
N ARG A 611 45.32 10.15 5.39
CA ARG A 611 44.67 9.70 4.14
C ARG A 611 43.71 10.76 3.58
N HIS A 612 43.37 10.65 2.30
CA HIS A 612 42.43 11.54 1.62
C HIS A 612 40.99 11.25 2.07
N LEU A 613 40.25 12.31 2.42
CA LEU A 613 38.80 12.27 2.58
C LEU A 613 38.13 12.15 1.21
N VAL A 614 37.51 11.01 0.90
CA VAL A 614 36.85 10.76 -0.39
C VAL A 614 35.33 10.77 -0.32
N GLY A 615 34.74 10.42 0.83
CA GLY A 615 33.28 10.33 0.99
C GLY A 615 32.77 10.66 2.39
N VAL A 616 31.47 10.89 2.50
CA VAL A 616 30.74 11.10 3.76
C VAL A 616 29.38 10.41 3.68
N ARG A 617 28.92 9.84 4.78
CA ARG A 617 27.57 9.30 4.94
C ARG A 617 27.02 9.58 6.34
N TYR A 618 25.71 9.54 6.48
CA TYR A 618 24.99 9.80 7.72
C TYR A 618 23.92 8.74 7.93
N ALA A 619 23.73 8.30 9.19
CA ALA A 619 22.69 7.35 9.59
C ALA A 619 22.69 6.04 8.76
N TRP A 620 23.83 5.72 8.14
CA TRP A 620 23.97 4.64 7.18
C TRP A 620 24.23 3.30 7.88
N ARG A 621 23.27 2.84 8.69
CA ARG A 621 23.35 1.62 9.50
C ARG A 621 21.97 0.98 9.68
N ASP A 622 21.93 -0.34 9.90
CA ASP A 622 20.67 -1.06 10.12
C ASP A 622 19.95 -0.59 11.40
N THR A 623 20.69 -0.21 12.45
CA THR A 623 20.20 0.65 13.55
C THR A 623 20.92 2.00 13.48
N PRO A 624 20.28 3.08 12.96
CA PRO A 624 20.92 4.39 12.81
C PRO A 624 21.09 5.15 14.12
N CYS A 625 20.08 5.12 14.99
CA CYS A 625 20.06 5.84 16.26
C CYS A 625 19.08 5.21 17.27
N GLU A 626 19.14 5.67 18.51
CA GLU A 626 18.19 5.30 19.55
C GLU A 626 16.87 6.07 19.43
N TRP A 627 15.83 5.60 20.16
CA TRP A 627 14.50 6.21 20.20
C TRP A 627 14.59 7.73 20.38
N GLN A 628 14.05 8.46 19.40
CA GLN A 628 14.04 9.93 19.29
C GLN A 628 15.42 10.60 19.51
N ASN A 629 16.52 9.89 19.26
CA ASN A 629 17.89 10.35 19.57
C ASN A 629 18.89 10.25 18.40
N CYS A 630 18.42 10.46 17.16
CA CYS A 630 19.29 10.73 16.01
C CYS A 630 20.10 12.03 16.18
N ALA A 631 21.24 12.14 15.46
CA ALA A 631 22.18 13.24 15.69
C ALA A 631 21.58 14.62 15.39
N ILE A 632 20.80 14.72 14.31
CA ILE A 632 20.28 15.96 13.75
C ILE A 632 18.77 15.85 13.50
N TYR A 633 18.05 16.82 14.04
CA TYR A 633 16.61 17.05 13.82
C TYR A 633 16.36 18.47 13.30
N ASP A 634 15.18 18.68 12.71
CA ASP A 634 14.59 20.02 12.67
C ASP A 634 14.15 20.43 14.09
N LYS A 635 14.51 21.66 14.48
CA LYS A 635 14.29 22.18 15.83
C LYS A 635 12.82 22.31 16.22
N PHE A 636 11.92 22.52 15.26
CA PHE A 636 10.50 22.80 15.51
C PHE A 636 9.62 21.60 15.22
N SER A 637 9.78 20.95 14.07
CA SER A 637 8.97 19.78 13.70
C SER A 637 9.43 18.47 14.34
N LYS A 638 10.65 18.44 14.90
CA LYS A 638 11.30 17.25 15.46
C LYS A 638 11.39 16.08 14.47
N LEU A 639 11.44 16.38 13.17
CA LEU A 639 11.70 15.38 12.14
C LEU A 639 13.21 15.11 12.02
N PRO A 640 13.65 13.84 12.02
CA PRO A 640 15.06 13.48 11.91
C PRO A 640 15.59 13.74 10.50
N MET A 641 16.88 14.08 10.39
CA MET A 641 17.58 14.04 9.10
C MET A 641 17.63 12.60 8.56
N LEU A 642 17.38 12.42 7.26
CA LEU A 642 17.35 11.09 6.64
C LEU A 642 18.76 10.54 6.34
N PRO A 643 18.91 9.20 6.22
CA PRO A 643 20.18 8.59 5.82
C PRO A 643 20.59 9.02 4.42
N TYR A 644 21.88 9.24 4.22
CA TYR A 644 22.43 9.54 2.90
C TYR A 644 23.90 9.14 2.78
N ILE A 645 24.38 9.04 1.54
CA ILE A 645 25.77 8.76 1.19
C ILE A 645 26.25 9.65 0.04
N LYS A 646 27.50 10.12 0.12
CA LYS A 646 28.23 10.80 -0.96
C LYS A 646 29.62 10.20 -1.07
N GLN A 647 29.93 9.56 -2.19
CA GLN A 647 31.18 8.81 -2.41
C GLN A 647 32.30 9.63 -3.08
N ARG A 648 32.04 10.90 -3.42
CA ARG A 648 33.00 11.82 -4.05
C ARG A 648 32.95 13.19 -3.38
N LEU A 649 34.06 13.63 -2.81
CA LEU A 649 34.22 14.95 -2.18
C LEU A 649 35.45 15.67 -2.77
N HIS A 650 35.28 16.96 -3.07
CA HIS A 650 36.38 17.83 -3.51
C HIS A 650 37.02 18.51 -2.30
N ALA A 651 38.33 18.33 -2.16
CA ALA A 651 39.14 18.81 -1.02
C ALA A 651 39.94 20.09 -1.33
N ASP A 652 39.37 21.00 -2.11
CA ASP A 652 39.99 22.22 -2.62
C ASP A 652 39.80 23.47 -1.72
N GLY A 653 39.04 23.32 -0.62
CA GLY A 653 38.71 24.44 0.27
C GLY A 653 37.53 25.30 -0.19
N ASN A 654 36.87 25.00 -1.30
CA ASN A 654 35.70 25.73 -1.81
C ASN A 654 34.38 25.16 -1.26
N LYS A 655 33.29 25.91 -1.44
CA LYS A 655 31.92 25.42 -1.17
C LYS A 655 31.41 24.71 -2.42
N HIS A 656 31.04 23.45 -2.27
CA HIS A 656 30.48 22.60 -3.32
C HIS A 656 29.00 22.30 -3.05
N PRO A 657 28.15 22.14 -4.07
CA PRO A 657 26.82 21.57 -3.89
C PRO A 657 26.94 20.09 -3.47
N LEU A 658 26.06 19.64 -2.58
CA LEU A 658 25.97 18.22 -2.21
C LEU A 658 24.79 17.63 -2.97
N VAL A 659 25.01 17.39 -4.26
CA VAL A 659 24.10 16.56 -5.06
C VAL A 659 24.33 15.12 -4.64
N LEU A 660 23.30 14.52 -4.05
CA LEU A 660 23.21 13.08 -3.86
C LEU A 660 22.98 12.48 -5.25
N GLU A 661 23.99 11.80 -5.78
CA GLU A 661 23.91 11.18 -7.10
C GLU A 661 22.88 10.05 -7.06
N GLN A 662 22.17 9.84 -8.18
CA GLN A 662 21.45 8.58 -8.42
C GLN A 662 22.50 7.48 -8.53
N ILE A 663 22.90 6.92 -7.39
CA ILE A 663 23.71 5.71 -7.37
C ILE A 663 22.79 4.60 -7.84
N ASN A 664 22.84 4.26 -9.13
CA ASN A 664 22.53 2.91 -9.54
C ASN A 664 23.52 2.03 -8.77
N LEU A 665 23.02 1.28 -7.78
CA LEU A 665 23.82 0.40 -6.92
C LEU A 665 24.13 -0.93 -7.64
N PHE A 666 24.55 -0.78 -8.90
CA PHE A 666 24.67 -1.80 -9.95
C PHE A 666 25.89 -1.52 -10.83
#